data_AF-A0A8S4SFR9-F1
#
_entry.id   AF-A0A8S4SFR9-F1
#
_cell.length_a   1.000
_cell.length_b   1.000
_cell.length_c   1.000
_cell.angle_alpha   90.00
_cell.angle_beta   90.00
_cell.angle_gamma   90.00
#
_symmetry.space_group_name_H-M   'P 1'
#
loop_
_entity.id
_entity.type
_entity.pdbx_description
1 polymer ?
#
loop_
_entity_poly.entity_id
_entity_poly.type
_entity_poly.pdbx_seq_one_letter_code
_entity_poly.pdbx_strand_id
1 'polypeptide(L)'
;MLHERICQWLGHLKLSRVILMVSVMLFIVPLVTHYYLSKYETTTSMSLGANNMRHTLEALGDLSTTNVVDLKIRIEEMLRIKASVSTELRELEEKRGKLQREAAAASAKSDSVKAEYARATAELQRLRVSADQARLAQLEAIRRDSPELAPPTQILPTQPPPILPPISSASEVHCRMHSCFDHSRCSLTSGFPIYFYDPEKFSPLVGAEVDGFLKTTLRQTLSYNSHLTHNPNEACVYLVLVGEGFPLDKSPSSTTDTYKLSLNESAIKSLPYWGGDGRNHVLLNLARRELSVGSGDAFHTASTGRAMIAQSTFTMQQYRPSFDLVTPPALGPPGGDVWVDCAPIAPARRKYILSFQGSQTPLPAGSSVDNDKFLIDTLQKTAKEAPSSDVFYLQFECDPPIERRAVIHIGDWTLCGTDRSRRSILRDSTFVLILAPADNNYATTALLQARLYEALRSGAIPLILGGDRIRLPFDEVLDWRRATLSLPKARVTELHFLLRALSDADLLTFRRQGRVLWERYLSSVQASMDSLLATIRTRLNIPAQPAIATSGVPAFNESYYPPKLEPPAVDTEPEETLGPSEAPYPSPAYRRNYSLALLHGYELWNEWGEPFALYPQLPWDPPVTSEARFMGSAAGFRPIGAGAGGSGKEFSEALGGDRPREQFTIVILTYEREAVLAAALARLRGLPYLNKVVVVWNGVTAPTAMQAWPESGAPVAVVRASRNSLNNRFLPYNVIETEAVLCVDDDAHLRHDEIVFAFRVWREHRDRIVGFPGRYHAWDLNFNNGFLYNSNYSCELSMVLTGAAFVHRYYLWAYWHSLPAAMRDYVDEYMNCEDIAMNFLVAHITRKPPVKVTSRWTFRCPGCPVTLSADETHFHERHKCIQFFSQVMGYTPLLSTQYRADSVLFKTRIPHDKQKCFKFI
;
A
#
# COMPACT_ATOMS: atom_id res chain seq x y z
N MET A 1 1.73 -19.25 -63.38
CA MET A 1 0.85 -19.14 -64.57
C MET A 1 -0.54 -19.75 -64.42
N LEU A 2 -0.78 -20.83 -63.66
CA LEU A 2 -2.15 -21.36 -63.46
C LEU A 2 -2.97 -20.52 -62.45
N HIS A 3 -2.31 -19.99 -61.42
CA HIS A 3 -2.95 -19.20 -60.35
C HIS A 3 -3.43 -17.81 -60.81
N GLU A 4 -2.66 -17.11 -61.64
CA GLU A 4 -3.06 -15.80 -62.18
C GLU A 4 -4.26 -15.89 -63.13
N ARG A 5 -4.40 -16.99 -63.89
CA ARG A 5 -5.56 -17.23 -64.76
C ARG A 5 -6.85 -17.49 -63.97
N ILE A 6 -6.74 -18.11 -62.79
CA ILE A 6 -7.89 -18.37 -61.91
C ILE A 6 -8.36 -17.07 -61.24
N CYS A 7 -7.44 -16.20 -60.81
CA CYS A 7 -7.79 -14.91 -60.22
C CYS A 7 -8.43 -13.94 -61.24
N GLN A 8 -7.98 -13.92 -62.49
CA GLN A 8 -8.61 -13.12 -63.54
C GLN A 8 -10.00 -13.65 -63.95
N TRP A 9 -10.21 -14.96 -63.89
CA TRP A 9 -11.52 -15.57 -64.15
C TRP A 9 -12.56 -15.24 -63.06
N LEU A 10 -12.13 -15.19 -61.78
CA LEU A 10 -12.99 -14.82 -60.65
C LEU A 10 -13.41 -13.34 -60.67
N GLY A 11 -12.58 -12.45 -61.22
CA GLY A 11 -12.89 -11.02 -61.32
C GLY A 11 -13.98 -10.65 -62.34
N HIS A 12 -14.27 -11.52 -63.31
CA HIS A 12 -15.26 -11.27 -64.37
C HIS A 12 -16.63 -11.93 -64.12
N LEU A 13 -16.79 -12.65 -63.01
CA LEU A 13 -18.06 -13.24 -62.61
C LEU A 13 -18.97 -12.16 -62.02
N LYS A 14 -19.93 -11.67 -62.83
CA LYS A 14 -21.00 -10.79 -62.36
C LYS A 14 -21.66 -11.42 -61.12
N LEU A 15 -21.78 -10.65 -60.04
CA LEU A 15 -22.35 -11.08 -58.75
C LEU A 15 -23.71 -11.80 -58.93
N SER A 16 -24.52 -11.39 -59.92
CA SER A 16 -25.78 -12.06 -60.27
C SER A 16 -25.65 -13.52 -60.69
N ARG A 17 -24.54 -13.93 -61.33
CA ARG A 17 -24.26 -15.33 -61.71
C ARG A 17 -23.77 -16.16 -60.52
N VAL A 18 -23.03 -15.54 -59.60
CA VAL A 18 -22.59 -16.20 -58.35
C VAL A 18 -23.79 -16.40 -57.44
N ILE A 19 -24.65 -15.39 -57.28
CA ILE A 19 -25.91 -15.51 -56.54
C ILE A 19 -26.79 -16.60 -57.16
N LEU A 20 -26.94 -16.65 -58.49
CA LEU A 20 -27.71 -17.71 -59.15
C LEU A 20 -27.13 -19.12 -58.86
N MET A 21 -25.81 -19.30 -58.96
CA MET A 21 -25.15 -20.58 -58.69
C MET A 21 -25.27 -21.00 -57.21
N VAL A 22 -25.12 -20.05 -56.29
CA VAL A 22 -25.26 -20.28 -54.85
C VAL A 22 -26.72 -20.53 -54.47
N SER A 23 -27.68 -19.84 -55.09
CA SER A 23 -29.11 -20.12 -54.92
C SER A 23 -29.50 -21.49 -55.50
N VAL A 24 -28.96 -21.87 -56.66
CA VAL A 24 -29.15 -23.22 -57.20
C VAL A 24 -28.58 -24.28 -56.25
N MET A 25 -27.40 -24.06 -55.67
CA MET A 25 -26.87 -24.95 -54.64
C MET A 25 -27.73 -24.95 -53.37
N LEU A 26 -28.16 -23.80 -52.86
CA LEU A 26 -28.94 -23.68 -51.62
C LEU A 26 -30.38 -24.18 -51.73
N PHE A 27 -30.97 -24.20 -52.93
CA PHE A 27 -32.35 -24.65 -53.12
C PHE A 27 -32.43 -26.02 -53.78
N ILE A 28 -31.64 -26.30 -54.83
CA ILE A 28 -31.72 -27.58 -55.56
C ILE A 28 -31.00 -28.70 -54.80
N VAL A 29 -29.88 -28.44 -54.12
CA VAL A 29 -29.19 -29.51 -53.37
C VAL A 29 -30.03 -29.98 -52.19
N PRO A 30 -30.67 -29.11 -51.37
CA PRO A 30 -31.65 -29.53 -50.36
C PRO A 30 -32.88 -30.21 -50.93
N LEU A 31 -33.39 -29.79 -52.09
CA LEU A 31 -34.53 -30.46 -52.75
C LEU A 31 -34.17 -31.85 -53.27
N VAL A 32 -32.97 -32.04 -53.82
CA VAL A 32 -32.47 -33.34 -54.28
C VAL A 32 -32.14 -34.24 -53.08
N THR A 33 -31.52 -33.70 -52.03
CA THR A 33 -31.32 -34.47 -50.78
C THR A 33 -32.64 -34.80 -50.10
N HIS A 34 -33.64 -33.91 -50.10
CA HIS A 34 -34.99 -34.21 -49.63
C HIS A 34 -35.70 -35.24 -50.51
N TYR A 35 -35.52 -35.21 -51.84
CA TYR A 35 -36.08 -36.23 -52.76
C TYR A 35 -35.45 -37.61 -52.53
N TYR A 36 -34.15 -37.69 -52.26
CA TYR A 36 -33.47 -38.95 -51.94
C TYR A 36 -33.72 -39.42 -50.49
N LEU A 37 -33.87 -38.50 -49.54
CA LEU A 37 -34.28 -38.82 -48.17
C LEU A 37 -35.74 -39.26 -48.10
N SER A 38 -36.67 -38.63 -48.84
CA SER A 38 -38.08 -39.07 -48.88
C SER A 38 -38.26 -40.41 -49.59
N LYS A 39 -37.36 -40.76 -50.51
CA LYS A 39 -37.31 -42.10 -51.12
C LYS A 39 -36.75 -43.17 -50.17
N TYR A 40 -36.01 -42.76 -49.14
CA TYR A 40 -35.50 -43.61 -48.07
C TYR A 40 -36.48 -43.69 -46.88
N GLU A 41 -37.26 -42.63 -46.63
CA GLU A 41 -38.34 -42.57 -45.63
C GLU A 41 -39.63 -43.30 -46.07
N THR A 42 -39.85 -43.56 -47.36
CA THR A 42 -40.90 -44.50 -47.81
C THR A 42 -40.67 -45.95 -47.39
N THR A 43 -39.51 -46.27 -46.79
CA THR A 43 -39.14 -47.62 -46.36
C THR A 43 -39.13 -47.82 -44.85
N THR A 44 -39.43 -46.81 -44.03
CA THR A 44 -39.45 -47.02 -42.58
C THR A 44 -40.40 -46.09 -41.84
N SER A 45 -41.45 -46.70 -41.30
CA SER A 45 -42.38 -46.21 -40.26
C SER A 45 -43.65 -45.48 -40.73
N MET A 46 -44.76 -46.21 -40.87
CA MET A 46 -45.85 -46.18 -39.88
C MET A 46 -46.98 -47.14 -40.31
N SER A 47 -47.06 -48.30 -39.65
CA SER A 47 -48.30 -49.02 -39.32
C SER A 47 -47.94 -50.25 -38.47
N LEU A 48 -47.85 -50.03 -37.16
CA LEU A 48 -48.21 -51.06 -36.20
C LEU A 48 -49.74 -51.16 -36.27
N GLY A 49 -50.27 -52.33 -36.63
CA GLY A 49 -51.68 -52.62 -36.44
C GLY A 49 -52.32 -53.42 -37.56
N ALA A 50 -52.56 -54.69 -37.24
CA ALA A 50 -53.46 -55.61 -37.91
C ALA A 50 -53.00 -56.18 -39.26
N ASN A 51 -53.18 -57.50 -39.36
CA ASN A 51 -53.13 -58.31 -40.58
C ASN A 51 -51.72 -58.63 -41.10
N ASN A 52 -51.13 -59.69 -40.54
CA ASN A 52 -50.67 -60.84 -41.32
C ASN A 52 -50.23 -61.99 -40.40
N MET A 53 -51.16 -62.49 -39.59
CA MET A 53 -51.16 -63.90 -39.15
C MET A 53 -52.08 -64.66 -40.12
N ARG A 54 -51.70 -64.72 -41.40
CA ARG A 54 -52.59 -65.27 -42.45
C ARG A 54 -51.94 -66.05 -43.59
N HIS A 55 -50.66 -66.43 -43.48
CA HIS A 55 -50.06 -67.40 -44.41
C HIS A 55 -49.04 -68.29 -43.71
N THR A 56 -49.48 -69.03 -42.68
CA THR A 56 -48.82 -70.27 -42.21
C THR A 56 -49.69 -70.97 -41.16
N LEU A 57 -50.99 -71.13 -41.41
CA LEU A 57 -51.87 -71.96 -40.58
C LEU A 57 -53.10 -72.49 -41.35
N GLU A 58 -52.90 -72.81 -42.63
CA GLU A 58 -53.85 -73.59 -43.45
C GLU A 58 -53.56 -75.10 -43.40
N ALA A 59 -52.96 -75.59 -42.30
CA ALA A 59 -52.59 -77.01 -42.18
C ALA A 59 -52.97 -77.63 -40.82
N LEU A 60 -53.99 -77.10 -40.14
CA LEU A 60 -54.52 -77.68 -38.89
C LEU A 60 -56.05 -77.60 -38.82
N GLY A 61 -56.70 -77.88 -39.94
CA GLY A 61 -58.14 -78.09 -40.04
C GLY A 61 -58.42 -79.49 -40.57
N ASP A 62 -58.05 -80.52 -39.81
CA ASP A 62 -58.72 -81.82 -39.88
C ASP A 62 -58.35 -82.65 -38.65
N LEU A 63 -59.25 -82.69 -37.68
CA LEU A 63 -59.18 -83.55 -36.51
C LEU A 63 -60.54 -84.22 -36.35
N SER A 64 -60.78 -85.22 -37.18
CA SER A 64 -61.54 -86.37 -36.73
C SER A 64 -60.79 -87.64 -37.11
N THR A 65 -60.48 -88.43 -36.06
CA THR A 65 -59.97 -89.80 -36.07
C THR A 65 -58.47 -90.01 -36.32
N THR A 66 -57.63 -89.85 -35.28
CA THR A 66 -56.30 -90.49 -35.26
C THR A 66 -55.93 -91.08 -33.90
N ASN A 67 -55.34 -92.26 -33.96
CA ASN A 67 -54.96 -93.16 -32.86
C ASN A 67 -54.01 -92.54 -31.82
N VAL A 68 -54.17 -92.99 -30.58
CA VAL A 68 -53.42 -92.61 -29.36
C VAL A 68 -51.88 -92.82 -29.47
N VAL A 69 -51.42 -93.64 -30.42
CA VAL A 69 -49.99 -93.95 -30.61
C VAL A 69 -49.24 -92.83 -31.34
N ASP A 70 -49.91 -92.11 -32.27
CA ASP A 70 -49.27 -91.08 -33.11
C ASP A 70 -49.10 -89.74 -32.36
N LEU A 71 -49.98 -89.49 -31.39
CA LEU A 71 -49.89 -88.34 -30.49
C LEU A 71 -48.67 -88.44 -29.55
N LYS A 72 -48.32 -89.65 -29.11
CA LYS A 72 -47.19 -89.90 -28.20
C LYS A 72 -45.85 -89.63 -28.88
N ILE A 73 -45.71 -90.06 -30.14
CA ILE A 73 -44.50 -89.85 -30.94
C ILE A 73 -44.27 -88.35 -31.21
N ARG A 74 -45.31 -87.57 -31.54
CA ARG A 74 -45.20 -86.11 -31.71
C ARG A 74 -44.85 -85.36 -30.42
N ILE A 75 -45.32 -85.82 -29.27
CA ILE A 75 -44.97 -85.22 -27.97
C ILE A 75 -43.49 -85.49 -27.63
N GLU A 76 -42.99 -86.69 -27.89
CA GLU A 76 -41.56 -87.02 -27.72
C GLU A 76 -40.66 -86.22 -28.71
N GLU A 77 -41.10 -86.04 -29.96
CA GLU A 77 -40.43 -85.20 -30.96
C GLU A 77 -40.36 -83.72 -30.51
N MET A 78 -41.47 -83.16 -30.01
CA MET A 78 -41.50 -81.79 -29.48
C MET A 78 -40.65 -81.61 -28.23
N LEU A 79 -40.60 -82.61 -27.34
CA LEU A 79 -39.73 -82.57 -26.16
C LEU A 79 -38.25 -82.60 -26.55
N ARG A 80 -37.89 -83.35 -27.59
CA ARG A 80 -36.52 -83.39 -28.14
C ARG A 80 -36.12 -82.07 -28.79
N ILE A 81 -37.02 -81.47 -29.59
CA ILE A 81 -36.79 -80.15 -30.19
C ILE A 81 -36.66 -79.08 -29.10
N LYS A 82 -37.50 -79.11 -28.06
CA LYS A 82 -37.41 -78.20 -26.91
C LYS A 82 -36.08 -78.33 -26.18
N ALA A 83 -35.56 -79.55 -26.00
CA ALA A 83 -34.26 -79.77 -25.38
C ALA A 83 -33.11 -79.22 -26.24
N SER A 84 -33.15 -79.43 -27.56
CA SER A 84 -32.15 -78.91 -28.51
C SER A 84 -32.15 -77.37 -28.58
N VAL A 85 -33.33 -76.77 -28.64
CA VAL A 85 -33.48 -75.31 -28.68
C VAL A 85 -33.06 -74.66 -27.37
N SER A 86 -33.31 -75.30 -26.22
CA SER A 86 -32.86 -74.76 -24.93
C SER A 86 -31.34 -74.78 -24.78
N THR A 87 -30.67 -75.81 -25.31
CA THR A 87 -29.21 -75.86 -25.34
C THR A 87 -28.60 -74.81 -26.26
N GLU A 88 -29.14 -74.63 -27.47
CA GLU A 88 -28.68 -73.57 -28.38
C GLU A 88 -28.94 -72.17 -27.82
N LEU A 89 -30.08 -71.95 -27.16
CA LEU A 89 -30.40 -70.68 -26.51
C LEU A 89 -29.40 -70.36 -25.40
N ARG A 90 -29.01 -71.37 -24.61
CA ARG A 90 -28.02 -71.21 -23.54
C ARG A 90 -26.63 -70.87 -24.08
N GLU A 91 -26.21 -71.50 -25.17
CA GLU A 91 -24.95 -71.18 -25.86
C GLU A 91 -24.97 -69.77 -26.47
N LEU A 92 -26.09 -69.35 -27.06
CA LEU A 92 -26.26 -68.00 -27.60
C LEU A 92 -26.27 -66.93 -26.50
N GLU A 93 -26.87 -67.21 -25.34
CA GLU A 93 -26.83 -66.32 -24.17
C GLU A 93 -25.41 -66.19 -23.60
N GLU A 94 -24.65 -67.29 -23.52
CA GLU A 94 -23.25 -67.26 -23.10
C GLU A 94 -22.39 -66.43 -24.07
N LYS A 95 -22.60 -66.61 -25.37
CA LYS A 95 -21.92 -65.84 -26.43
C LYS A 95 -22.29 -64.35 -26.39
N ARG A 96 -23.56 -64.02 -26.11
CA ARG A 96 -24.03 -62.64 -25.90
C ARG A 96 -23.36 -62.01 -24.66
N GLY A 97 -23.29 -62.75 -23.56
CA GLY A 97 -22.64 -62.30 -22.33
C GLY A 97 -21.13 -62.08 -22.48
N LYS A 98 -20.47 -62.83 -23.37
CA LYS A 98 -19.06 -62.61 -23.73
C LYS A 98 -18.89 -61.34 -24.56
N LEU A 99 -19.69 -61.15 -25.62
CA LEU A 99 -19.64 -59.97 -26.47
C LEU A 99 -19.98 -58.67 -25.71
N GLN A 100 -20.92 -58.71 -24.76
CA GLN A 100 -21.22 -57.55 -23.90
C GLN A 100 -20.04 -57.15 -23.01
N ARG A 101 -19.28 -58.12 -22.47
CA ARG A 101 -18.07 -57.85 -21.68
C ARG A 101 -16.96 -57.25 -22.55
N GLU A 102 -16.77 -57.77 -23.75
CA GLU A 102 -15.79 -57.24 -24.71
C GLU A 102 -16.16 -55.81 -25.16
N ALA A 103 -17.44 -55.54 -25.43
CA ALA A 103 -17.92 -54.21 -25.76
C ALA A 103 -17.74 -53.21 -24.60
N ALA A 104 -18.02 -53.63 -23.35
CA ALA A 104 -17.80 -52.81 -22.17
C ALA A 104 -16.30 -52.49 -21.96
N ALA A 105 -15.42 -53.48 -22.15
CA ALA A 105 -13.97 -53.29 -22.07
C ALA A 105 -13.45 -52.36 -23.18
N ALA A 106 -13.95 -52.50 -24.40
CA ALA A 106 -13.61 -51.61 -25.51
C ALA A 106 -14.10 -50.17 -25.27
N SER A 107 -15.29 -49.99 -24.70
CA SER A 107 -15.81 -48.66 -24.33
C SER A 107 -14.95 -48.00 -23.25
N ALA A 108 -14.61 -48.73 -22.17
CA ALA A 108 -13.74 -48.22 -21.12
C ALA A 108 -12.35 -47.80 -21.65
N LYS A 109 -11.81 -48.56 -22.63
CA LYS A 109 -10.55 -48.22 -23.29
C LYS A 109 -10.68 -47.02 -24.24
N SER A 110 -11.80 -46.86 -24.93
CA SER A 110 -12.09 -45.66 -25.71
C SER A 110 -12.11 -44.42 -24.81
N ASP A 111 -12.78 -44.51 -23.65
CA ASP A 111 -12.89 -43.39 -22.73
C ASP A 111 -11.54 -43.05 -22.07
N SER A 112 -10.71 -44.05 -21.76
CA SER A 112 -9.34 -43.80 -21.26
C SER A 112 -8.47 -43.10 -22.31
N VAL A 113 -8.54 -43.52 -23.57
CA VAL A 113 -7.78 -42.91 -24.67
C VAL A 113 -8.27 -41.49 -24.97
N LYS A 114 -9.59 -41.23 -24.88
CA LYS A 114 -10.13 -39.87 -25.01
C LYS A 114 -9.63 -38.94 -23.91
N ALA A 115 -9.57 -39.42 -22.66
CA ALA A 115 -9.02 -38.65 -21.55
C ALA A 115 -7.52 -38.35 -21.73
N GLU A 116 -6.76 -39.33 -22.21
CA GLU A 116 -5.32 -39.16 -22.50
C GLU A 116 -5.08 -38.19 -23.65
N TYR A 117 -5.88 -38.25 -24.72
CA TYR A 117 -5.86 -37.29 -25.82
C TYR A 117 -6.20 -35.87 -25.35
N ALA A 118 -7.21 -35.71 -24.50
CA ALA A 118 -7.56 -34.42 -23.90
C ALA A 118 -6.40 -33.86 -23.04
N ARG A 119 -5.72 -34.70 -22.25
CA ARG A 119 -4.52 -34.30 -21.49
C ARG A 119 -3.37 -33.86 -22.40
N ALA A 120 -3.05 -34.67 -23.41
CA ALA A 120 -1.96 -34.37 -24.35
C ALA A 120 -2.21 -33.08 -25.15
N THR A 121 -3.46 -32.84 -25.57
CA THR A 121 -3.84 -31.61 -26.28
C THR A 121 -3.77 -30.36 -25.40
N ALA A 122 -4.20 -30.44 -24.13
CA ALA A 122 -4.06 -29.35 -23.17
C ALA A 122 -2.59 -29.03 -22.85
N GLU A 123 -1.76 -30.06 -22.69
CA GLU A 123 -0.32 -29.89 -22.45
C GLU A 123 0.38 -29.29 -23.68
N LEU A 124 0.03 -29.74 -24.89
CA LEU A 124 0.51 -29.15 -26.14
C LEU A 124 0.12 -27.67 -26.28
N GLN A 125 -1.12 -27.32 -25.96
CA GLN A 125 -1.57 -25.92 -25.99
C GLN A 125 -0.81 -25.05 -24.98
N ARG A 126 -0.61 -25.54 -23.75
CA ARG A 126 0.18 -24.85 -22.73
C ARG A 126 1.64 -24.66 -23.18
N LEU A 127 2.27 -25.70 -23.72
CA LEU A 127 3.63 -25.62 -24.23
C LEU A 127 3.74 -24.65 -25.42
N ARG A 128 2.73 -24.62 -26.29
CA ARG A 128 2.66 -23.69 -27.42
C ARG A 128 2.53 -22.25 -26.96
N VAL A 129 1.62 -21.94 -26.02
CA VAL A 129 1.47 -20.61 -25.42
C VAL A 129 2.76 -20.20 -24.72
N SER A 130 3.39 -21.11 -23.97
CA SER A 130 4.68 -20.86 -23.32
C SER A 130 5.79 -20.57 -24.34
N ALA A 131 5.87 -21.33 -25.42
CA ALA A 131 6.86 -21.14 -26.49
C ALA A 131 6.63 -19.83 -27.27
N ASP A 132 5.37 -19.52 -27.62
CA ASP A 132 5.00 -18.27 -28.29
C ASP A 132 5.27 -17.06 -27.39
N GLN A 133 5.02 -17.19 -26.09
CA GLN A 133 5.36 -16.16 -25.10
C GLN A 133 6.86 -16.03 -24.91
N ALA A 134 7.62 -17.13 -24.83
CA ALA A 134 9.09 -17.09 -24.75
C ALA A 134 9.66 -16.40 -26.00
N ARG A 135 9.10 -16.70 -27.17
CA ARG A 135 9.45 -16.05 -28.43
C ARG A 135 9.07 -14.56 -28.43
N LEU A 136 7.87 -14.19 -27.98
CA LEU A 136 7.45 -12.79 -27.88
C LEU A 136 8.29 -12.02 -26.88
N ALA A 137 8.56 -12.60 -25.70
CA ALA A 137 9.43 -12.03 -24.68
C ALA A 137 10.86 -11.86 -25.21
N GLN A 138 11.37 -12.82 -25.99
CA GLN A 138 12.66 -12.73 -26.63
C GLN A 138 12.67 -11.66 -27.74
N LEU A 139 11.62 -11.55 -28.55
CA LEU A 139 11.48 -10.50 -29.55
C LEU A 139 11.33 -9.11 -28.90
N GLU A 140 10.62 -9.01 -27.78
CA GLU A 140 10.50 -7.79 -26.97
C GLU A 140 11.84 -7.43 -26.32
N ALA A 141 12.60 -8.42 -25.82
CA ALA A 141 13.95 -8.23 -25.29
C ALA A 141 14.93 -7.77 -26.37
N ILE A 142 14.86 -8.36 -27.57
CA ILE A 142 15.66 -7.95 -28.74
C ILE A 142 15.28 -6.54 -29.21
N ARG A 143 13.97 -6.20 -29.23
CA ARG A 143 13.48 -4.86 -29.56
C ARG A 143 13.81 -3.82 -28.50
N ARG A 144 14.13 -4.24 -27.28
CA ARG A 144 14.17 -3.35 -26.12
C ARG A 144 15.32 -2.36 -26.17
N ASP A 145 16.45 -2.68 -26.81
CA ASP A 145 17.70 -1.88 -26.79
C ASP A 145 17.91 -1.13 -25.46
N SER A 146 17.55 -1.81 -24.37
CA SER A 146 17.45 -1.26 -23.02
C SER A 146 18.15 -2.29 -22.15
N PRO A 147 19.32 -1.95 -21.60
CA PRO A 147 20.09 -2.89 -20.80
C PRO A 147 19.24 -3.39 -19.63
N GLU A 148 19.42 -4.65 -19.24
CA GLU A 148 18.91 -5.13 -17.96
C GLU A 148 19.50 -4.24 -16.86
N LEU A 149 18.67 -3.39 -16.26
CA LEU A 149 19.09 -2.45 -15.24
C LEU A 149 19.35 -3.23 -13.94
N ALA A 150 20.62 -3.55 -13.70
CA ALA A 150 21.07 -3.94 -12.38
C ALA A 150 21.13 -2.71 -11.47
N PRO A 151 20.96 -2.87 -10.13
CA PRO A 151 21.30 -1.81 -9.20
C PRO A 151 22.74 -1.35 -9.47
N PRO A 152 23.00 -0.04 -9.61
CA PRO A 152 24.36 0.42 -9.85
C PRO A 152 25.24 0.01 -8.68
N THR A 153 26.49 -0.37 -8.98
CA THR A 153 27.45 -0.77 -7.95
C THR A 153 27.57 0.33 -6.90
N GLN A 154 27.52 -0.07 -5.63
CA GLN A 154 27.69 0.85 -4.51
C GLN A 154 29.11 1.43 -4.54
N ILE A 155 29.23 2.75 -4.65
CA ILE A 155 30.52 3.43 -4.65
C ILE A 155 30.71 4.04 -3.27
N LEU A 156 31.59 3.42 -2.48
CA LEU A 156 31.97 3.84 -1.14
C LEU A 156 33.38 4.44 -1.14
N PRO A 157 33.66 5.47 -0.32
CA PRO A 157 35.03 5.87 -0.05
C PRO A 157 35.79 4.74 0.67
N THR A 158 37.09 4.63 0.43
CA THR A 158 37.95 3.57 1.00
C THR A 158 39.05 4.12 1.92
N GLN A 159 39.25 5.44 1.90
CA GLN A 159 40.29 6.13 2.65
C GLN A 159 39.68 7.15 3.61
N PRO A 160 40.36 7.51 4.71
CA PRO A 160 39.92 8.59 5.58
C PRO A 160 39.92 9.94 4.84
N PRO A 161 39.19 10.95 5.34
CA PRO A 161 39.21 12.29 4.77
C PRO A 161 40.66 12.84 4.69
N PRO A 162 41.07 13.43 3.55
CA PRO A 162 42.39 14.03 3.47
C PRO A 162 42.51 15.18 4.47
N ILE A 163 43.72 15.41 4.99
CA ILE A 163 43.96 16.54 5.90
C ILE A 163 44.12 17.82 5.08
N LEU A 164 43.22 18.78 5.27
CA LEU A 164 43.29 20.12 4.66
C LEU A 164 43.55 21.20 5.71
N PRO A 165 44.13 22.35 5.30
CA PRO A 165 44.30 23.47 6.22
C PRO A 165 42.95 24.01 6.70
N PRO A 166 42.86 24.50 7.94
CA PRO A 166 41.65 25.12 8.45
C PRO A 166 41.31 26.38 7.64
N ILE A 167 40.02 26.67 7.54
CA ILE A 167 39.54 27.90 6.88
C ILE A 167 39.48 29.06 7.87
N SER A 168 39.55 30.29 7.37
CA SER A 168 39.36 31.49 8.19
C SER A 168 37.91 31.62 8.65
N SER A 169 37.69 32.17 9.85
CA SER A 169 36.36 32.43 10.41
C SER A 169 35.43 33.23 9.48
N ALA A 170 35.97 34.20 8.73
CA ALA A 170 35.21 34.95 7.73
C ALA A 170 34.64 34.07 6.60
N SER A 171 35.32 32.98 6.26
CA SER A 171 34.90 32.02 5.23
C SER A 171 33.91 30.99 5.78
N GLU A 172 33.97 30.67 7.09
CA GLU A 172 33.06 29.71 7.74
C GLU A 172 31.59 30.14 7.62
N VAL A 173 31.30 31.43 7.80
CA VAL A 173 29.95 32.01 7.69
C VAL A 173 29.38 31.90 6.26
N HIS A 174 30.26 31.84 5.26
CA HIS A 174 29.89 31.70 3.86
C HIS A 174 29.87 30.24 3.38
N CYS A 175 29.99 29.26 4.29
CA CYS A 175 29.90 27.86 3.92
C CYS A 175 28.54 27.50 3.32
N ARG A 176 28.59 26.80 2.19
CA ARG A 176 27.46 26.24 1.44
C ARG A 176 27.83 24.83 0.99
N MET A 177 26.85 24.06 0.52
CA MET A 177 27.08 22.69 0.05
C MET A 177 28.21 22.63 -0.99
N HIS A 178 28.20 23.49 -2.01
CA HIS A 178 29.23 23.48 -3.06
C HIS A 178 30.62 23.94 -2.60
N SER A 179 30.74 24.68 -1.50
CA SER A 179 32.00 25.29 -1.06
C SER A 179 32.64 24.58 0.12
N CYS A 180 31.86 23.97 1.01
CA CYS A 180 32.32 23.38 2.26
C CYS A 180 31.97 21.90 2.45
N PHE A 181 31.15 21.31 1.59
CA PHE A 181 30.84 19.87 1.64
C PHE A 181 31.64 19.10 0.58
N ASP A 182 32.19 17.95 0.95
CA ASP A 182 32.92 17.06 0.04
C ASP A 182 31.98 16.00 -0.53
N HIS A 183 31.50 16.26 -1.75
CA HIS A 183 30.62 15.35 -2.48
C HIS A 183 31.32 14.04 -2.91
N SER A 184 32.66 13.99 -2.96
CA SER A 184 33.39 12.80 -3.43
C SER A 184 33.20 11.58 -2.52
N ARG A 185 32.88 11.81 -1.24
CA ARG A 185 32.57 10.76 -0.26
C ARG A 185 31.12 10.27 -0.28
N CYS A 186 30.25 11.00 -0.99
CA CYS A 186 28.81 10.82 -0.95
C CYS A 186 28.26 10.59 -2.37
N SER A 187 28.72 9.52 -3.01
CA SER A 187 28.24 9.16 -4.34
C SER A 187 26.72 8.90 -4.34
N LEU A 188 26.06 9.11 -5.48
CA LEU A 188 24.62 8.84 -5.63
C LEU A 188 24.24 7.37 -5.36
N THR A 189 25.20 6.45 -5.46
CA THR A 189 25.01 5.01 -5.25
C THR A 189 25.54 4.54 -3.89
N SER A 190 26.12 5.43 -3.08
CA SER A 190 26.77 5.09 -1.80
C SER A 190 25.81 4.51 -0.77
N GLY A 191 24.52 4.81 -0.85
CA GLY A 191 23.54 4.45 0.18
C GLY A 191 23.58 5.34 1.42
N PHE A 192 24.29 6.47 1.35
CA PHE A 192 24.41 7.46 2.42
C PHE A 192 24.88 6.87 3.76
N PRO A 193 26.07 6.24 3.83
CA PRO A 193 26.61 5.67 5.06
C PRO A 193 27.05 6.76 6.05
N ILE A 194 26.79 6.53 7.33
CA ILE A 194 26.96 7.52 8.40
C ILE A 194 27.76 6.91 9.54
N TYR A 195 28.77 7.63 10.01
CA TYR A 195 29.56 7.23 11.17
C TYR A 195 29.23 8.12 12.37
N PHE A 196 28.88 7.52 13.50
CA PHE A 196 28.64 8.24 14.74
C PHE A 196 29.84 8.11 15.68
N TYR A 197 30.41 9.23 16.09
CA TYR A 197 31.47 9.25 17.08
C TYR A 197 30.93 8.82 18.45
N ASP A 198 31.63 7.89 19.09
CA ASP A 198 31.30 7.42 20.43
C ASP A 198 31.45 8.57 21.45
N PRO A 199 30.35 9.07 22.05
CA PRO A 199 30.40 10.21 22.97
C PRO A 199 31.05 9.87 24.32
N GLU A 200 31.27 8.59 24.64
CA GLU A 200 32.04 8.18 25.83
C GLU A 200 33.55 8.33 25.62
N LYS A 201 34.01 8.19 24.36
CA LYS A 201 35.43 8.31 23.99
C LYS A 201 35.81 9.71 23.55
N PHE A 202 34.90 10.39 22.87
CA PHE A 202 35.13 11.68 22.27
C PHE A 202 34.14 12.70 22.86
N SER A 203 34.57 13.40 23.92
CA SER A 203 33.80 14.50 24.51
C SER A 203 34.29 15.84 23.97
N PRO A 204 33.47 16.58 23.19
CA PRO A 204 33.87 17.85 22.59
C PRO A 204 33.69 19.06 23.52
N LEU A 205 33.20 18.90 24.75
CA LEU A 205 32.96 19.99 25.69
C LEU A 205 34.09 20.12 26.72
N VAL A 206 34.48 21.36 27.08
CA VAL A 206 35.45 21.64 28.14
C VAL A 206 34.74 21.67 29.50
N GLY A 207 35.19 20.86 30.47
CA GLY A 207 34.71 20.95 31.85
C GLY A 207 33.21 20.65 32.05
N ALA A 208 32.55 20.08 31.02
CA ALA A 208 31.15 19.71 31.06
C ALA A 208 30.92 18.31 30.46
N GLU A 209 29.88 17.64 30.95
CA GLU A 209 29.44 16.35 30.42
C GLU A 209 28.12 16.50 29.67
N VAL A 210 28.04 15.93 28.45
CA VAL A 210 26.80 15.86 27.67
C VAL A 210 25.72 15.09 28.44
N ASP A 211 24.46 15.54 28.36
CA ASP A 211 23.30 14.86 28.94
C ASP A 211 23.29 13.34 28.65
N GLY A 212 23.26 12.54 29.71
CA GLY A 212 23.31 11.07 29.62
C GLY A 212 22.09 10.45 28.93
N PHE A 213 20.93 11.10 28.97
CA PHE A 213 19.76 10.65 28.22
C PHE A 213 20.00 10.81 26.72
N LEU A 214 20.54 11.95 26.25
CA LEU A 214 20.88 12.15 24.84
C LEU A 214 21.95 11.15 24.36
N LYS A 215 23.01 10.93 25.14
CA LYS A 215 24.05 9.93 24.83
C LYS A 215 23.44 8.54 24.58
N THR A 216 22.64 8.07 25.53
CA THR A 216 22.05 6.73 25.50
C THR A 216 21.01 6.61 24.38
N THR A 217 20.14 7.62 24.27
CA THR A 217 19.04 7.64 23.30
C THR A 217 19.56 7.69 21.87
N LEU A 218 20.50 8.60 21.56
CA LEU A 218 21.05 8.71 20.20
C LEU A 218 21.81 7.45 19.81
N ARG A 219 22.58 6.84 20.72
CA ARG A 219 23.24 5.56 20.46
C ARG A 219 22.22 4.47 20.13
N GLN A 220 21.13 4.38 20.88
CA GLN A 220 20.06 3.41 20.65
C GLN A 220 19.33 3.69 19.33
N THR A 221 18.88 4.93 19.10
CA THR A 221 18.20 5.36 17.88
C THR A 221 19.02 5.08 16.63
N LEU A 222 20.29 5.48 16.62
CA LEU A 222 21.16 5.29 15.46
C LEU A 222 21.51 3.81 15.22
N SER A 223 21.53 2.97 16.26
CA SER A 223 21.82 1.54 16.10
C SER A 223 20.79 0.78 15.25
N TYR A 224 19.55 1.28 15.19
CA TYR A 224 18.49 0.73 14.34
C TYR A 224 18.40 1.42 12.98
N ASN A 225 19.16 2.49 12.75
CA ASN A 225 19.12 3.23 11.49
C ASN A 225 19.95 2.49 10.43
N SER A 226 19.35 2.24 9.26
CA SER A 226 19.97 1.47 8.17
C SER A 226 21.19 2.14 7.52
N HIS A 227 21.42 3.43 7.80
CA HIS A 227 22.55 4.18 7.28
C HIS A 227 23.81 4.10 8.15
N LEU A 228 23.73 3.58 9.38
CA LEU A 228 24.88 3.51 10.28
C LEU A 228 25.95 2.55 9.74
N THR A 229 27.21 3.01 9.65
CA THR A 229 28.37 2.15 9.37
C THR A 229 29.33 2.13 10.55
N HIS A 230 29.93 0.96 10.81
CA HIS A 230 31.02 0.81 11.78
C HIS A 230 32.39 1.12 11.17
N ASN A 231 32.50 1.17 9.84
CA ASN A 231 33.73 1.50 9.14
C ASN A 231 33.78 3.02 8.82
N PRO A 232 34.61 3.80 9.52
CA PRO A 232 34.69 5.25 9.29
C PRO A 232 35.24 5.62 7.91
N ASN A 233 35.94 4.71 7.22
CA ASN A 233 36.47 4.97 5.88
C ASN A 233 35.38 4.98 4.82
N GLU A 234 34.27 4.28 5.04
CA GLU A 234 33.11 4.20 4.14
C GLU A 234 32.13 5.36 4.35
N ALA A 235 32.26 6.10 5.45
CA ALA A 235 31.29 7.12 5.83
C ALA A 235 31.25 8.30 4.85
N CYS A 236 30.03 8.65 4.45
CA CYS A 236 29.70 9.86 3.71
C CYS A 236 29.59 11.06 4.67
N VAL A 237 28.97 10.85 5.84
CA VAL A 237 28.80 11.88 6.89
C VAL A 237 29.27 11.36 8.24
N TYR A 238 29.88 12.24 9.04
CA TYR A 238 30.30 11.98 10.41
C TYR A 238 29.44 12.77 11.39
N LEU A 239 28.84 12.09 12.37
CA LEU A 239 28.00 12.71 13.40
C LEU A 239 28.78 12.87 14.70
N VAL A 240 28.79 14.08 15.25
CA VAL A 240 29.43 14.39 16.54
C VAL A 240 28.38 14.97 17.47
N LEU A 241 28.18 14.33 18.63
CA LEU A 241 27.31 14.85 19.67
C LEU A 241 28.06 15.90 20.50
N VAL A 242 27.64 17.17 20.39
CA VAL A 242 28.14 18.27 21.21
C VAL A 242 27.23 18.48 22.42
N GLY A 243 25.90 18.44 22.19
CA GLY A 243 24.84 18.33 23.20
C GLY A 243 24.69 19.48 24.22
N GLU A 244 23.63 19.37 25.04
CA GLU A 244 23.41 20.19 26.24
C GLU A 244 24.30 19.64 27.37
N GLY A 245 25.41 20.33 27.66
CA GLY A 245 26.38 19.91 28.67
C GLY A 245 26.10 20.47 30.06
N PHE A 246 26.46 19.73 31.10
CA PHE A 246 26.41 20.20 32.50
C PHE A 246 27.82 20.32 33.08
N PRO A 247 28.11 21.34 33.92
CA PRO A 247 29.40 21.46 34.59
C PRO A 247 29.71 20.21 35.43
N LEU A 248 30.96 19.76 35.44
CA LEU A 248 31.40 18.62 36.25
C LEU A 248 31.38 18.90 37.78
N ASP A 249 31.48 20.17 38.19
CA ASP A 249 31.50 20.55 39.60
C ASP A 249 30.10 20.68 40.21
N LYS A 250 29.72 19.72 41.06
CA LYS A 250 28.49 19.72 41.87
C LYS A 250 28.57 20.65 43.10
N SER A 251 29.20 21.82 42.99
CA SER A 251 29.22 22.76 44.14
C SER A 251 27.84 23.47 44.23
N PRO A 252 27.14 23.45 45.38
CA PRO A 252 25.83 24.09 45.51
C PRO A 252 25.89 25.62 45.65
N SER A 253 27.05 26.25 45.44
CA SER A 253 27.31 27.61 45.89
C SER A 253 27.71 28.57 44.76
N SER A 254 26.83 28.78 43.79
CA SER A 254 26.51 30.11 43.24
C SER A 254 25.38 29.97 42.22
N THR A 255 24.18 30.43 42.59
CA THR A 255 22.99 30.47 41.71
C THR A 255 23.02 31.64 40.72
N THR A 256 24.19 32.26 40.49
CA THR A 256 24.34 33.52 39.74
C THR A 256 25.51 33.56 38.76
N ASP A 257 26.40 32.55 38.72
CA ASP A 257 27.48 32.54 37.74
C ASP A 257 27.00 31.98 36.40
N THR A 258 27.21 32.78 35.35
CA THR A 258 26.84 32.52 33.97
C THR A 258 27.74 31.42 33.41
N TYR A 259 27.36 30.14 33.57
CA TYR A 259 28.14 29.02 33.04
C TYR A 259 28.11 29.04 31.51
N LYS A 260 29.16 29.60 30.90
CA LYS A 260 29.38 29.54 29.45
C LYS A 260 29.93 28.16 29.09
N LEU A 261 29.07 27.31 28.53
CA LEU A 261 29.51 26.10 27.83
C LEU A 261 30.33 26.54 26.61
N SER A 262 31.60 26.13 26.56
CA SER A 262 32.49 26.41 25.43
C SER A 262 32.88 25.12 24.74
N LEU A 263 32.83 25.16 23.41
CA LEU A 263 33.33 24.07 22.58
C LEU A 263 34.84 23.92 22.78
N ASN A 264 35.29 22.70 23.03
CA ASN A 264 36.72 22.41 23.03
C ASN A 264 37.21 22.30 21.58
N GLU A 265 37.65 23.41 20.99
CA GLU A 265 38.17 23.41 19.62
C GLU A 265 39.29 22.39 19.42
N SER A 266 40.17 22.23 20.42
CA SER A 266 41.27 21.27 20.34
C SER A 266 40.78 19.83 20.31
N ALA A 267 39.73 19.50 21.08
CA ALA A 267 39.14 18.17 21.09
C ALA A 267 38.49 17.84 19.74
N ILE A 268 37.74 18.76 19.15
CA ILE A 268 37.10 18.54 17.84
C ILE A 268 38.15 18.42 16.73
N LYS A 269 39.14 19.33 16.72
CA LYS A 269 40.24 19.28 15.74
C LYS A 269 41.12 18.04 15.90
N SER A 270 41.14 17.42 17.09
CA SER A 270 41.83 16.16 17.37
C SER A 270 41.03 14.90 17.01
N LEU A 271 39.77 15.03 16.57
CA LEU A 271 38.99 13.86 16.17
C LEU A 271 39.69 13.10 15.03
N PRO A 272 39.80 11.76 15.11
CA PRO A 272 40.59 10.96 14.16
C PRO A 272 40.26 11.17 12.67
N TYR A 273 39.02 11.54 12.35
CA TYR A 273 38.54 11.69 10.98
C TYR A 273 38.11 13.11 10.64
N TRP A 274 38.47 14.11 11.47
CA TRP A 274 38.13 15.52 11.26
C TRP A 274 38.60 16.08 9.91
N GLY A 275 39.68 15.51 9.34
CA GLY A 275 40.23 15.92 8.05
C GLY A 275 40.85 17.33 8.05
N GLY A 276 41.18 17.87 9.24
CA GLY A 276 41.79 19.19 9.44
C GLY A 276 40.80 20.36 9.45
N ASP A 277 39.74 20.31 8.63
CA ASP A 277 38.79 21.41 8.46
C ASP A 277 37.31 21.06 8.74
N GLY A 278 36.97 19.82 9.09
CA GLY A 278 35.62 19.45 9.54
C GLY A 278 34.58 19.22 8.45
N ARG A 279 34.98 19.16 7.17
CA ARG A 279 34.06 18.82 6.07
C ARG A 279 33.34 17.49 6.32
N ASN A 280 32.10 17.39 5.86
CA ASN A 280 31.21 16.24 6.02
C ASN A 280 30.87 15.87 7.48
N HIS A 281 31.27 16.69 8.46
CA HIS A 281 30.84 16.51 9.85
C HIS A 281 29.53 17.26 10.11
N VAL A 282 28.69 16.70 10.96
CA VAL A 282 27.49 17.33 11.50
C VAL A 282 27.62 17.36 13.02
N LEU A 283 27.64 18.57 13.57
CA LEU A 283 27.70 18.82 15.00
C LEU A 283 26.27 18.92 15.54
N LEU A 284 25.90 18.01 16.44
CA LEU A 284 24.57 17.89 17.01
C LEU A 284 24.51 18.60 18.36
N ASN A 285 23.68 19.65 18.47
CA ASN A 285 23.36 20.33 19.73
C ASN A 285 21.84 20.38 19.93
N LEU A 286 21.30 19.33 20.56
CA LEU A 286 19.87 19.15 20.77
C LEU A 286 19.48 19.65 22.17
N ALA A 287 18.68 20.72 22.24
CA ALA A 287 18.19 21.26 23.50
C ALA A 287 17.14 20.34 24.14
N ARG A 288 17.13 20.17 25.46
CA ARG A 288 16.14 19.33 26.16
C ARG A 288 15.66 19.90 27.49
N ARG A 289 16.55 20.21 28.44
CA ARG A 289 16.16 20.60 29.81
C ARG A 289 16.05 22.10 29.96
N GLU A 290 17.14 22.81 29.72
CA GLU A 290 17.20 24.26 29.78
C GLU A 290 17.05 24.83 28.36
N LEU A 291 15.86 25.33 28.06
CA LEU A 291 15.50 25.85 26.74
C LEU A 291 15.84 27.34 26.58
N SER A 292 16.24 28.00 27.66
CA SER A 292 16.59 29.42 27.66
C SER A 292 17.86 29.68 26.84
N VAL A 293 17.85 30.76 26.07
CA VAL A 293 19.00 31.16 25.26
C VAL A 293 20.21 31.49 26.13
N GLY A 294 21.38 31.01 25.70
CA GLY A 294 22.65 31.12 26.43
C GLY A 294 22.99 29.88 27.27
N SER A 295 21.99 29.04 27.58
CA SER A 295 22.24 27.70 28.09
C SER A 295 22.48 26.75 26.91
N GLY A 296 23.60 26.02 26.91
CA GLY A 296 23.82 24.95 25.94
C GLY A 296 24.27 25.34 24.53
N ASP A 297 24.37 26.61 24.15
CA ASP A 297 24.99 27.00 22.87
C ASP A 297 26.52 27.05 23.01
N ALA A 298 27.16 25.90 22.76
CA ALA A 298 28.61 25.77 22.81
C ALA A 298 29.33 26.43 21.62
N PHE A 299 28.62 26.78 20.54
CA PHE A 299 29.22 27.24 19.29
C PHE A 299 29.46 28.74 19.24
N HIS A 300 28.91 29.49 20.20
CA HIS A 300 29.16 30.92 20.31
C HIS A 300 30.67 31.16 20.51
N THR A 301 31.32 31.83 19.55
CA THR A 301 32.77 32.14 19.48
C THR A 301 33.74 31.01 19.10
N ALA A 302 33.27 29.77 18.87
CA ALA A 302 34.13 28.65 18.49
C ALA A 302 34.16 28.41 16.97
N SER A 303 35.35 28.18 16.41
CA SER A 303 35.53 27.78 15.00
C SER A 303 35.07 26.34 14.79
N THR A 304 34.12 26.15 13.87
CA THR A 304 33.61 24.83 13.48
C THR A 304 34.16 24.37 12.13
N GLY A 305 34.97 25.21 11.49
CA GLY A 305 35.49 24.98 10.15
C GLY A 305 34.35 24.82 9.14
N ARG A 306 34.37 23.70 8.42
CA ARG A 306 33.40 23.32 7.38
C ARG A 306 32.30 22.38 7.89
N ALA A 307 32.24 22.11 9.20
CA ALA A 307 31.21 21.24 9.73
C ALA A 307 29.82 21.90 9.66
N MET A 308 28.79 21.12 9.36
CA MET A 308 27.39 21.53 9.46
C MET A 308 26.97 21.55 10.92
N ILE A 309 26.11 22.51 11.30
CA ILE A 309 25.57 22.63 12.65
C ILE A 309 24.09 22.25 12.59
N ALA A 310 23.67 21.38 13.52
CA ALA A 310 22.28 21.02 13.72
C ALA A 310 21.86 21.32 15.16
N GLN A 311 21.00 22.32 15.34
CA GLN A 311 20.57 22.78 16.66
C GLN A 311 19.22 23.50 16.67
N SER A 312 18.69 23.73 17.87
CA SER A 312 17.38 24.37 18.10
C SER A 312 17.42 25.90 18.20
N THR A 313 18.57 26.49 18.52
CA THR A 313 18.74 27.94 18.66
C THR A 313 19.77 28.43 17.66
N PHE A 314 19.45 29.45 16.88
CA PHE A 314 20.40 30.07 15.95
C PHE A 314 20.26 31.58 15.96
N THR A 315 21.40 32.27 15.83
CA THR A 315 21.43 33.67 15.40
C THR A 315 21.46 33.76 13.88
N MET A 316 21.00 34.88 13.33
CA MET A 316 21.01 35.18 11.89
C MET A 316 22.43 35.23 11.31
N GLN A 317 23.43 35.58 12.14
CA GLN A 317 24.82 35.65 11.73
C GLN A 317 25.47 34.27 11.67
N GLN A 318 25.08 33.36 12.56
CA GLN A 318 25.61 32.01 12.64
C GLN A 318 24.94 31.04 11.66
N TYR A 319 23.63 31.18 11.46
CA TYR A 319 22.86 30.26 10.62
C TYR A 319 23.26 30.37 9.15
N ARG A 320 23.73 29.26 8.56
CA ARG A 320 24.06 29.18 7.13
C ARG A 320 22.91 28.53 6.37
N PRO A 321 22.13 29.29 5.59
CA PRO A 321 20.96 28.77 4.90
C PRO A 321 21.31 27.62 3.95
N SER A 322 20.49 26.56 3.96
CA SER A 322 20.68 25.35 3.15
C SER A 322 22.02 24.62 3.40
N PHE A 323 22.68 24.89 4.52
CA PHE A 323 23.89 24.19 4.97
C PHE A 323 23.72 23.71 6.41
N ASP A 324 23.36 24.61 7.33
CA ASP A 324 22.97 24.23 8.69
C ASP A 324 21.52 23.75 8.75
N LEU A 325 21.16 23.10 9.86
CA LEU A 325 19.84 22.52 10.07
C LEU A 325 19.23 22.99 11.39
N VAL A 326 18.04 23.56 11.30
CA VAL A 326 17.22 23.85 12.47
C VAL A 326 16.52 22.55 12.89
N THR A 327 16.79 22.08 14.11
CA THR A 327 16.22 20.84 14.66
C THR A 327 15.33 21.12 15.86
N PRO A 328 14.22 20.40 16.05
CA PRO A 328 13.38 20.59 17.23
C PRO A 328 14.14 20.24 18.53
N PRO A 329 13.74 20.80 19.68
CA PRO A 329 14.25 20.35 20.97
C PRO A 329 13.82 18.89 21.22
N ALA A 330 14.70 18.12 21.87
CA ALA A 330 14.50 16.71 22.17
C ALA A 330 13.54 16.51 23.36
N LEU A 331 12.29 16.97 23.24
CA LEU A 331 11.26 16.91 24.28
C LEU A 331 10.49 15.58 24.30
N GLY A 332 10.52 14.85 23.18
CA GLY A 332 9.82 13.58 23.02
C GLY A 332 10.50 12.39 23.68
N PRO A 333 9.83 11.21 23.63
CA PRO A 333 10.46 9.95 24.00
C PRO A 333 11.61 9.58 23.03
N PRO A 334 12.44 8.58 23.37
CA PRO A 334 13.46 8.03 22.49
C PRO A 334 12.94 7.63 21.10
N GLY A 335 11.78 6.96 21.04
CA GLY A 335 11.13 6.46 19.83
C GLY A 335 9.82 5.74 20.18
N GLY A 336 9.20 5.10 19.19
CA GLY A 336 7.96 4.34 19.35
C GLY A 336 6.68 5.14 19.11
N ASP A 337 5.54 4.49 19.37
CA ASP A 337 4.20 5.03 19.14
C ASP A 337 3.88 6.20 20.09
N VAL A 338 3.49 7.34 19.52
CA VAL A 338 3.21 8.59 20.25
C VAL A 338 1.73 8.97 20.30
N TRP A 339 0.85 8.12 19.77
CA TRP A 339 -0.58 8.42 19.61
C TRP A 339 -1.30 8.71 20.93
N VAL A 340 -0.84 8.13 22.05
CA VAL A 340 -1.39 8.39 23.39
C VAL A 340 -1.26 9.87 23.77
N ASP A 341 -0.24 10.54 23.21
CA ASP A 341 -0.01 11.95 23.44
C ASP A 341 -0.81 12.88 22.49
N CYS A 342 -1.34 12.33 21.40
CA CYS A 342 -2.09 13.07 20.39
C CYS A 342 -3.47 13.50 20.90
N ALA A 343 -3.74 14.80 20.84
CA ALA A 343 -5.10 15.29 21.04
C ALA A 343 -6.00 15.02 19.81
N PRO A 344 -7.33 14.86 20.00
CA PRO A 344 -8.28 14.75 18.90
C PRO A 344 -8.24 15.96 17.97
N ILE A 345 -8.37 15.73 16.66
CA ILE A 345 -8.39 16.79 15.63
C ILE A 345 -9.72 17.53 15.64
N ALA A 346 -10.83 16.81 15.89
CA ALA A 346 -12.17 17.37 16.01
C ALA A 346 -12.54 17.65 17.49
N PRO A 347 -13.42 18.63 17.79
CA PRO A 347 -14.12 19.53 16.86
C PRO A 347 -13.20 20.61 16.29
N ALA A 348 -13.54 21.16 15.11
CA ALA A 348 -12.73 22.18 14.42
C ALA A 348 -12.50 23.42 15.30
N ARG A 349 -13.56 23.95 15.92
CA ARG A 349 -13.49 25.05 16.89
C ARG A 349 -13.57 24.49 18.30
N ARG A 350 -12.66 24.92 19.18
CA ARG A 350 -12.56 24.52 20.58
C ARG A 350 -12.88 25.70 21.50
N LYS A 351 -12.95 25.43 22.81
CA LYS A 351 -13.36 26.38 23.85
C LYS A 351 -12.65 27.74 23.73
N TYR A 352 -11.33 27.74 23.61
CA TYR A 352 -10.57 28.97 23.41
C TYR A 352 -10.33 29.20 21.92
N ILE A 353 -10.67 30.38 21.41
CA ILE A 353 -10.29 30.76 20.05
C ILE A 353 -8.76 30.90 19.97
N LEU A 354 -8.16 31.58 20.93
CA LEU A 354 -6.72 31.80 21.02
C LEU A 354 -6.26 31.68 22.47
N SER A 355 -5.16 30.96 22.69
CA SER A 355 -4.48 30.92 23.99
C SER A 355 -3.01 31.32 23.93
N PHE A 356 -2.53 31.90 25.03
CA PHE A 356 -1.13 32.23 25.27
C PHE A 356 -0.82 32.09 26.75
N GLN A 357 0.31 31.45 27.06
CA GLN A 357 0.88 31.41 28.41
C GLN A 357 2.39 31.62 28.32
N GLY A 358 2.89 32.68 28.94
CA GLY A 358 4.31 32.89 29.09
C GLY A 358 4.63 34.14 29.89
N SER A 359 5.89 34.29 30.24
CA SER A 359 6.42 35.53 30.79
C SER A 359 7.66 35.95 30.02
N GLN A 360 7.85 37.26 29.86
CA GLN A 360 9.05 37.83 29.29
C GLN A 360 9.88 38.46 30.41
N THR A 361 11.20 38.32 30.37
CA THR A 361 12.05 39.05 31.31
C THR A 361 12.23 40.47 30.78
N PRO A 362 12.03 41.53 31.60
CA PRO A 362 12.21 42.90 31.16
C PRO A 362 13.61 43.12 30.59
N LEU A 363 13.70 43.75 29.42
CA LEU A 363 14.97 44.14 28.82
C LEU A 363 15.58 45.31 29.60
N PRO A 364 16.93 45.41 29.70
CA PRO A 364 17.60 46.55 30.31
C PRO A 364 17.18 47.87 29.65
N ALA A 365 16.95 48.93 30.45
CA ALA A 365 16.56 50.24 29.95
C ALA A 365 17.63 50.80 28.98
N GLY A 366 17.21 51.16 27.76
CA GLY A 366 18.09 51.70 26.72
C GLY A 366 18.41 50.76 25.55
N SER A 367 17.92 49.52 25.54
CA SER A 367 18.02 48.63 24.39
C SER A 367 17.05 49.08 23.28
N SER A 368 17.52 49.13 22.02
CA SER A 368 16.73 49.52 20.83
C SER A 368 15.72 48.46 20.38
N VAL A 369 15.21 47.68 21.33
CA VAL A 369 14.51 46.41 21.10
C VAL A 369 13.01 46.65 21.12
N ASP A 370 12.30 45.97 20.22
CA ASP A 370 10.85 46.06 20.04
C ASP A 370 10.15 45.71 21.37
N ASN A 371 9.50 46.69 22.00
CA ASN A 371 8.78 46.43 23.23
C ASN A 371 7.41 45.83 22.87
N ASP A 372 7.22 44.54 23.17
CA ASP A 372 5.97 43.82 22.93
C ASP A 372 4.78 44.41 23.71
N LYS A 373 4.97 45.44 24.55
CA LYS A 373 3.90 46.16 25.26
C LYS A 373 2.73 46.57 24.37
N PHE A 374 2.98 47.19 23.21
CA PHE A 374 1.90 47.59 22.29
C PHE A 374 1.11 46.36 21.80
N LEU A 375 1.81 45.26 21.52
CA LEU A 375 1.21 44.00 21.08
C LEU A 375 0.36 43.37 22.18
N ILE A 376 0.86 43.34 23.42
CA ILE A 376 0.14 42.84 24.60
C ILE A 376 -1.12 43.68 24.85
N ASP A 377 -1.00 45.01 24.86
CA ASP A 377 -2.13 45.93 25.08
C ASP A 377 -3.21 45.73 24.00
N THR A 378 -2.79 45.57 22.74
CA THR A 378 -3.70 45.33 21.61
C THR A 378 -4.41 43.98 21.72
N LEU A 379 -3.69 42.91 22.09
CA LEU A 379 -4.28 41.57 22.29
C LEU A 379 -5.26 41.56 23.46
N GLN A 380 -4.93 42.21 24.58
CA GLN A 380 -5.82 42.34 25.73
C GLN A 380 -7.07 43.16 25.39
N LYS A 381 -6.92 44.25 24.64
CA LYS A 381 -8.04 45.05 24.13
C LYS A 381 -8.95 44.20 23.23
N THR A 382 -8.36 43.49 22.27
CA THR A 382 -9.09 42.60 21.35
C THR A 382 -9.87 41.53 22.11
N ALA A 383 -9.26 40.91 23.13
CA ALA A 383 -9.92 39.90 23.96
C ALA A 383 -11.10 40.47 24.78
N LYS A 384 -11.04 41.74 25.21
CA LYS A 384 -12.12 42.42 25.94
C LYS A 384 -13.27 42.87 25.02
N GLU A 385 -12.96 43.27 23.79
CA GLU A 385 -13.92 43.76 22.80
C GLU A 385 -14.57 42.62 21.98
N ALA A 386 -14.00 41.41 22.02
CA ALA A 386 -14.53 40.26 21.31
C ALA A 386 -15.91 39.82 21.82
N PRO A 387 -16.75 39.23 20.96
CA PRO A 387 -18.04 38.65 21.36
C PRO A 387 -17.85 37.58 22.44
N SER A 388 -18.86 37.38 23.30
CA SER A 388 -18.82 36.37 24.37
C SER A 388 -18.65 34.92 23.88
N SER A 389 -18.92 34.65 22.60
CA SER A 389 -18.65 33.35 21.95
C SER A 389 -17.15 33.08 21.75
N ASP A 390 -16.33 34.12 21.69
CA ASP A 390 -14.92 34.05 21.30
C ASP A 390 -14.06 34.18 22.55
N VAL A 391 -13.83 33.07 23.24
CA VAL A 391 -13.11 33.06 24.51
C VAL A 391 -11.60 33.09 24.27
N PHE A 392 -10.92 34.09 24.79
CA PHE A 392 -9.45 34.20 24.79
C PHE A 392 -8.88 33.76 26.14
N TYR A 393 -7.74 33.06 26.12
CA TYR A 393 -6.98 32.76 27.34
C TYR A 393 -5.57 33.33 27.20
N LEU A 394 -5.34 34.54 27.71
CA LEU A 394 -4.07 35.26 27.54
C LEU A 394 -3.42 35.53 28.90
N GLN A 395 -2.29 34.87 29.15
CA GLN A 395 -1.49 35.03 30.35
C GLN A 395 -0.06 35.44 29.96
N PHE A 396 0.28 36.71 30.20
CA PHE A 396 1.60 37.30 29.89
C PHE A 396 2.52 37.38 31.12
N GLU A 397 2.03 36.96 32.29
CA GLU A 397 2.79 36.81 33.53
C GLU A 397 2.43 35.46 34.17
N CYS A 398 3.45 34.65 34.49
CA CYS A 398 3.21 33.33 35.06
C CYS A 398 2.82 33.40 36.54
N ASP A 399 1.86 32.57 36.94
CA ASP A 399 1.43 32.38 38.33
C ASP A 399 1.48 30.88 38.68
N PRO A 400 2.36 30.44 39.60
CA PRO A 400 3.36 31.23 40.31
C PRO A 400 4.46 31.77 39.36
N PRO A 401 5.14 32.87 39.74
CA PRO A 401 6.22 33.42 38.95
C PRO A 401 7.38 32.43 38.83
N ILE A 402 7.94 32.30 37.62
CA ILE A 402 9.06 31.40 37.34
C ILE A 402 10.34 31.97 37.97
N GLU A 403 11.16 31.12 38.58
CA GLU A 403 12.54 31.48 38.98
C GLU A 403 13.29 32.02 37.77
N ARG A 404 13.69 33.30 37.81
CA ARG A 404 14.45 33.95 36.73
C ARG A 404 15.91 33.44 36.74
N ARG A 405 16.16 32.26 36.18
CA ARG A 405 17.52 31.77 35.88
C ARG A 405 17.98 32.43 34.58
N ALA A 406 18.57 33.63 34.66
CA ALA A 406 18.93 34.39 33.47
C ALA A 406 20.31 33.95 32.94
N VAL A 407 20.36 33.47 31.69
CA VAL A 407 21.65 33.32 30.98
C VAL A 407 21.83 34.40 29.90
N ILE A 408 20.79 34.85 29.16
CA ILE A 408 20.84 36.07 28.31
C ILE A 408 19.44 36.73 28.18
N HIS A 409 19.34 38.06 28.33
CA HIS A 409 18.08 38.82 28.17
C HIS A 409 17.79 39.17 26.69
N ILE A 410 17.19 38.25 25.93
CA ILE A 410 16.85 38.46 24.52
C ILE A 410 15.36 38.80 24.26
N GLY A 411 14.57 38.92 25.34
CA GLY A 411 13.12 39.12 25.24
C GLY A 411 12.37 37.93 24.63
N ASP A 412 12.80 36.70 24.90
CA ASP A 412 12.04 35.48 24.58
C ASP A 412 11.00 35.17 25.67
N TRP A 413 10.00 34.36 25.34
CA TRP A 413 8.83 34.07 26.17
C TRP A 413 8.92 32.69 26.83
N THR A 414 9.17 32.66 28.14
CA THR A 414 9.32 31.42 28.94
C THR A 414 7.99 30.68 29.11
N LEU A 415 8.04 29.36 29.31
CA LEU A 415 6.86 28.51 29.49
C LEU A 415 6.34 28.56 30.94
N CYS A 416 5.07 28.93 31.16
CA CYS A 416 4.45 28.92 32.50
C CYS A 416 4.15 27.50 32.99
N GLY A 417 4.27 27.27 34.31
CA GLY A 417 3.82 26.06 34.98
C GLY A 417 4.49 24.76 34.49
N THR A 418 3.78 23.65 34.63
CA THR A 418 4.23 22.32 34.19
C THR A 418 3.70 21.97 32.80
N ASP A 419 4.35 21.04 32.11
CA ASP A 419 3.88 20.46 30.83
C ASP A 419 2.40 20.03 30.91
N ARG A 420 2.02 19.35 32.00
CA ARG A 420 0.65 18.89 32.24
C ARG A 420 -0.35 20.05 32.32
N SER A 421 0.00 21.12 33.04
CA SER A 421 -0.89 22.29 33.20
C SER A 421 -1.06 23.08 31.90
N ARG A 422 -0.01 23.21 31.09
CA ARG A 422 -0.12 23.85 29.77
C ARG A 422 -0.95 22.99 28.83
N ARG A 423 -0.71 21.68 28.82
CA ARG A 423 -1.39 20.72 27.95
C ARG A 423 -2.91 20.76 28.10
N SER A 424 -3.45 20.97 29.31
CA SER A 424 -4.92 21.08 29.48
C SER A 424 -5.50 22.29 28.74
N ILE A 425 -4.83 23.44 28.79
CA ILE A 425 -5.25 24.65 28.07
C ILE A 425 -5.07 24.48 26.56
N LEU A 426 -3.92 23.96 26.12
CA LEU A 426 -3.61 23.79 24.70
C LEU A 426 -4.58 22.82 24.01
N ARG A 427 -5.01 21.75 24.70
CA ARG A 427 -6.02 20.81 24.17
C ARG A 427 -7.39 21.46 23.95
N ASP A 428 -7.73 22.47 24.73
CA ASP A 428 -8.99 23.22 24.62
C ASP A 428 -8.88 24.43 23.69
N SER A 429 -7.72 24.66 23.08
CA SER A 429 -7.42 25.84 22.26
C SER A 429 -7.49 25.53 20.77
N THR A 430 -8.12 26.44 20.01
CA THR A 430 -8.17 26.38 18.54
C THR A 430 -6.84 26.82 17.95
N PHE A 431 -6.40 28.02 18.33
CA PHE A 431 -5.11 28.58 18.01
C PHE A 431 -4.25 28.76 19.26
N VAL A 432 -2.94 28.63 19.11
CA VAL A 432 -1.96 28.89 20.16
C VAL A 432 -1.02 29.97 19.66
N LEU A 433 -0.95 31.07 20.40
CA LEU A 433 -0.08 32.18 20.07
C LEU A 433 1.37 31.82 20.38
N ILE A 434 2.26 32.06 19.42
CA ILE A 434 3.70 31.98 19.54
C ILE A 434 4.25 33.34 19.14
N LEU A 435 5.01 33.97 20.03
CA LEU A 435 5.60 35.28 19.80
C LEU A 435 7.08 35.09 19.47
N ALA A 436 7.53 35.68 18.36
CA ALA A 436 8.95 35.77 18.05
C ALA A 436 9.68 36.59 19.15
N PRO A 437 10.94 36.23 19.49
CA PRO A 437 11.72 36.97 20.48
C PRO A 437 11.84 38.45 20.09
N ALA A 438 12.00 39.31 21.09
CA ALA A 438 12.13 40.74 20.86
C ALA A 438 13.45 41.10 20.15
N ASP A 439 14.53 40.35 20.41
CA ASP A 439 15.80 40.47 19.69
C ASP A 439 15.70 39.89 18.27
N ASN A 440 15.87 40.76 17.27
CA ASN A 440 15.79 40.43 15.85
C ASN A 440 17.03 39.69 15.32
N ASN A 441 18.09 39.56 16.11
CA ASN A 441 19.29 38.83 15.72
C ASN A 441 19.10 37.31 15.73
N TYR A 442 18.01 36.79 16.32
CA TYR A 442 17.74 35.36 16.41
C TYR A 442 16.91 34.87 15.22
N ALA A 443 17.42 33.83 14.55
CA ALA A 443 16.71 33.10 13.52
C ALA A 443 15.71 32.11 14.12
N THR A 444 16.01 31.55 15.29
CA THR A 444 15.12 30.63 16.03
C THR A 444 15.64 30.44 17.45
N THR A 445 14.76 30.04 18.37
CA THR A 445 15.10 29.70 19.76
C THR A 445 14.47 28.37 20.17
N ALA A 446 15.12 27.65 21.09
CA ALA A 446 14.60 26.39 21.62
C ALA A 446 13.24 26.55 22.32
N LEU A 447 12.99 27.67 23.01
CA LEU A 447 11.69 27.99 23.63
C LEU A 447 10.58 28.15 22.59
N LEU A 448 10.84 28.88 21.50
CA LEU A 448 9.87 29.04 20.41
C LEU A 448 9.51 27.69 19.79
N GLN A 449 10.50 26.85 19.55
CA GLN A 449 10.29 25.51 19.00
C GLN A 449 9.59 24.57 19.99
N ALA A 450 9.84 24.70 21.29
CA ALA A 450 9.12 23.96 22.31
C ALA A 450 7.62 24.31 22.33
N ARG A 451 7.28 25.60 22.16
CA ARG A 451 5.88 26.04 22.01
C ARG A 451 5.23 25.46 20.75
N LEU A 452 5.96 25.46 19.64
CA LEU A 452 5.52 24.81 18.40
C LEU A 452 5.25 23.32 18.62
N TYR A 453 6.18 22.62 19.26
CA TYR A 453 6.03 21.20 19.62
C TYR A 453 4.79 20.95 20.49
N GLU A 454 4.59 21.72 21.58
CA GLU A 454 3.45 21.56 22.48
C GLU A 454 2.11 21.85 21.80
N ALA A 455 2.06 22.85 20.91
CA ALA A 455 0.87 23.22 20.15
C ALA A 455 0.47 22.09 19.18
N LEU A 456 1.42 21.59 18.37
CA LEU A 456 1.17 20.51 17.41
C LEU A 456 0.78 19.19 18.11
N ARG A 457 1.48 18.82 19.19
CA ARG A 457 1.12 17.65 20.03
C ARG A 457 -0.33 17.74 20.48
N SER A 458 -0.75 18.92 20.97
CA SER A 458 -2.11 19.22 21.45
C SER A 458 -3.14 19.43 20.33
N GLY A 459 -2.75 19.26 19.06
CA GLY A 459 -3.64 19.42 17.90
C GLY A 459 -4.20 20.84 17.76
N ALA A 460 -3.56 21.84 18.37
CA ALA A 460 -3.91 23.24 18.21
C ALA A 460 -3.11 23.84 17.04
N ILE A 461 -3.65 24.86 16.38
CA ILE A 461 -2.99 25.49 15.23
C ILE A 461 -2.02 26.57 15.74
N PRO A 462 -0.70 26.44 15.50
CA PRO A 462 0.26 27.47 15.89
C PRO A 462 0.03 28.76 15.11
N LEU A 463 -0.11 29.86 15.82
CA LEU A 463 -0.23 31.21 15.28
C LEU A 463 1.01 32.01 15.69
N ILE A 464 1.87 32.29 14.74
CA ILE A 464 3.19 32.86 14.97
C ILE A 464 3.17 34.35 14.61
N LEU A 465 3.31 35.23 15.61
CA LEU A 465 3.50 36.67 15.39
C LEU A 465 4.99 37.02 15.33
N GLY A 466 5.39 37.72 14.28
CA GLY A 466 6.81 37.89 13.90
C GLY A 466 7.36 36.71 13.10
N GLY A 467 6.48 35.86 12.55
CA GLY A 467 6.85 34.66 11.83
C GLY A 467 7.58 34.90 10.50
N ASP A 468 7.58 36.14 10.00
CA ASP A 468 8.32 36.60 8.83
C ASP A 468 9.85 36.59 9.03
N ARG A 469 10.31 36.51 10.29
CA ARG A 469 11.74 36.59 10.65
C ARG A 469 12.31 35.31 11.25
N ILE A 470 11.50 34.27 11.46
CA ILE A 470 11.91 33.07 12.19
C ILE A 470 11.91 31.84 11.30
N ARG A 471 12.81 30.92 11.64
CA ARG A 471 13.04 29.65 10.98
C ARG A 471 12.49 28.53 11.85
N LEU A 472 11.69 27.65 11.26
CA LEU A 472 11.13 26.50 11.94
C LEU A 472 11.96 25.25 11.62
N PRO A 473 11.83 24.17 12.41
CA PRO A 473 12.59 22.95 12.14
C PRO A 473 12.36 22.42 10.72
N PHE A 474 13.46 22.06 10.05
CA PHE A 474 13.45 21.50 8.69
C PHE A 474 12.64 22.33 7.66
N ASP A 475 12.63 23.65 7.79
CA ASP A 475 11.84 24.58 6.95
C ASP A 475 12.13 24.49 5.44
N GLU A 476 13.27 23.93 5.05
CA GLU A 476 13.62 23.69 3.65
C GLU A 476 12.88 22.52 2.99
N VAL A 477 12.39 21.54 3.76
CA VAL A 477 11.63 20.38 3.25
C VAL A 477 10.20 20.34 3.75
N LEU A 478 9.91 20.95 4.91
CA LEU A 478 8.56 21.01 5.50
C LEU A 478 7.86 22.32 5.15
N ASP A 479 6.68 22.23 4.53
CA ASP A 479 5.83 23.39 4.23
C ASP A 479 4.97 23.78 5.44
N TRP A 480 5.57 24.61 6.29
CA TRP A 480 4.94 25.14 7.49
C TRP A 480 3.69 25.99 7.22
N ARG A 481 3.48 26.49 5.99
CA ARG A 481 2.29 27.28 5.62
C ARG A 481 1.01 26.44 5.65
N ARG A 482 1.13 25.12 5.56
CA ARG A 482 -0.01 24.19 5.65
C ARG A 482 -0.34 23.75 7.07
N ALA A 483 0.50 24.11 8.05
CA ALA A 483 0.34 23.70 9.46
C ALA A 483 0.30 24.87 10.45
N THR A 484 0.72 26.08 10.05
CA THR A 484 0.83 27.26 10.92
C THR A 484 0.24 28.50 10.25
N LEU A 485 -0.19 29.47 11.07
CA LEU A 485 -0.52 30.82 10.62
C LEU A 485 0.61 31.75 11.03
N SER A 486 1.34 32.30 10.07
CA SER A 486 2.45 33.22 10.31
C SER A 486 2.06 34.64 9.91
N LEU A 487 2.22 35.61 10.81
CA LEU A 487 1.91 37.02 10.58
C LEU A 487 3.02 37.92 11.11
N PRO A 488 3.32 39.06 10.46
CA PRO A 488 4.16 40.10 11.07
C PRO A 488 3.51 40.67 12.33
N LYS A 489 4.32 41.02 13.34
CA LYS A 489 3.82 41.63 14.61
C LYS A 489 2.92 42.85 14.35
N ALA A 490 3.20 43.64 13.31
CA ALA A 490 2.44 44.83 12.93
C ALA A 490 0.96 44.57 12.57
N ARG A 491 0.58 43.34 12.16
CA ARG A 491 -0.79 42.99 11.78
C ARG A 491 -1.64 42.44 12.92
N VAL A 492 -1.18 42.59 14.17
CA VAL A 492 -1.91 42.09 15.36
C VAL A 492 -3.33 42.66 15.48
N THR A 493 -3.59 43.88 14.97
CA THR A 493 -4.93 44.49 14.97
C THR A 493 -5.94 43.77 14.08
N GLU A 494 -5.47 43.01 13.09
CA GLU A 494 -6.32 42.27 12.15
C GLU A 494 -6.57 40.81 12.60
N LEU A 495 -5.96 40.42 13.73
CA LEU A 495 -5.87 39.03 14.14
C LEU A 495 -7.22 38.38 14.37
N HIS A 496 -8.09 39.03 15.16
CA HIS A 496 -9.41 38.47 15.50
C HIS A 496 -10.28 38.23 14.26
N PHE A 497 -10.26 39.15 13.29
CA PHE A 497 -10.93 38.98 12.01
C PHE A 497 -10.41 37.75 11.26
N LEU A 498 -9.08 37.61 11.15
CA LEU A 498 -8.47 36.47 10.46
C LEU A 498 -8.84 35.13 11.10
N LEU A 499 -8.80 35.03 12.44
CA LEU A 499 -9.14 33.80 13.15
C LEU A 499 -10.60 33.36 12.94
N ARG A 500 -11.51 34.33 12.76
CA ARG A 500 -12.93 34.05 12.43
C ARG A 500 -13.16 33.74 10.96
N ALA A 501 -12.35 34.29 10.06
CA ALA A 501 -12.51 34.13 8.62
C ALA A 501 -12.19 32.70 8.13
N LEU A 502 -11.37 31.94 8.86
CA LEU A 502 -11.01 30.58 8.49
C LEU A 502 -12.19 29.61 8.67
N SER A 503 -12.44 28.80 7.64
CA SER A 503 -13.52 27.80 7.64
C SER A 503 -13.15 26.58 8.49
N ASP A 504 -14.17 25.85 8.97
CA ASP A 504 -13.94 24.65 9.77
C ASP A 504 -13.17 23.57 9.00
N ALA A 505 -13.36 23.47 7.68
CA ALA A 505 -12.62 22.57 6.81
C ALA A 505 -11.13 22.93 6.73
N ASP A 506 -10.80 24.22 6.67
CA ASP A 506 -9.42 24.69 6.67
C ASP A 506 -8.75 24.44 8.02
N LEU A 507 -9.45 24.70 9.13
CA LEU A 507 -8.95 24.42 10.48
C LEU A 507 -8.59 22.94 10.65
N LEU A 508 -9.45 22.04 10.21
CA LEU A 508 -9.19 20.60 10.26
C LEU A 508 -8.02 20.20 9.35
N THR A 509 -7.85 20.88 8.21
CA THR A 509 -6.71 20.66 7.31
C THR A 509 -5.40 21.09 7.98
N PHE A 510 -5.35 22.28 8.60
CA PHE A 510 -4.18 22.75 9.36
C PHE A 510 -3.78 21.78 10.46
N ARG A 511 -4.74 21.35 11.29
CA ARG A 511 -4.46 20.44 12.41
C ARG A 511 -3.97 19.08 11.96
N ARG A 512 -4.53 18.56 10.87
CA ARG A 512 -4.13 17.29 10.29
C ARG A 512 -2.73 17.35 9.71
N GLN A 513 -2.39 18.43 9.00
CA GLN A 513 -1.02 18.64 8.55
C GLN A 513 -0.09 18.75 9.75
N GLY A 514 -0.45 19.53 10.77
CA GLY A 514 0.32 19.68 11.99
C GLY A 514 0.55 18.34 12.71
N ARG A 515 -0.46 17.46 12.74
CA ARG A 515 -0.37 16.09 13.26
C ARG A 515 0.66 15.27 12.49
N VAL A 516 0.58 15.24 11.15
CA VAL A 516 1.54 14.52 10.29
C VAL A 516 2.96 15.03 10.52
N LEU A 517 3.15 16.36 10.50
CA LEU A 517 4.48 16.95 10.70
C LEU A 517 5.07 16.59 12.06
N TRP A 518 4.25 16.66 13.12
CA TRP A 518 4.68 16.33 14.46
C TRP A 518 5.00 14.84 14.59
N GLU A 519 4.08 13.94 14.23
CA GLU A 519 4.26 12.49 14.39
C GLU A 519 5.46 11.98 13.61
N ARG A 520 5.61 12.40 12.34
CA ARG A 520 6.65 11.89 11.44
C ARG A 520 8.02 12.49 11.67
N TYR A 521 8.09 13.77 12.08
CA TYR A 521 9.37 14.50 12.05
C TYR A 521 9.86 15.01 13.40
N LEU A 522 8.98 15.21 14.40
CA LEU A 522 9.32 15.96 15.62
C LEU A 522 8.99 15.22 16.92
N SER A 523 8.12 14.21 16.87
CA SER A 523 7.46 13.61 18.04
C SER A 523 8.42 12.92 19.01
N SER A 524 9.52 12.37 18.49
CA SER A 524 10.52 11.62 19.24
C SER A 524 11.93 12.02 18.80
N VAL A 525 12.93 11.62 19.60
CA VAL A 525 14.34 11.81 19.22
C VAL A 525 14.65 11.02 17.95
N GLN A 526 14.11 9.81 17.81
CA GLN A 526 14.21 9.02 16.58
C GLN A 526 13.63 9.74 15.36
N ALA A 527 12.39 10.22 15.43
CA ALA A 527 11.77 10.96 14.33
C ALA A 527 12.60 12.18 13.93
N SER A 528 13.11 12.93 14.92
CA SER A 528 13.94 14.12 14.68
C SER A 528 15.28 13.79 14.02
N MET A 529 15.93 12.69 14.44
CA MET A 529 17.19 12.24 13.86
C MET A 529 17.01 11.67 12.46
N ASP A 530 16.01 10.82 12.24
CA ASP A 530 15.72 10.27 10.91
C ASP A 530 15.37 11.40 9.93
N SER A 531 14.67 12.44 10.39
CA SER A 531 14.37 13.66 9.61
C SER A 531 15.62 14.43 9.25
N LEU A 532 16.53 14.64 10.21
CA LEU A 532 17.81 15.31 9.97
C LEU A 532 18.63 14.57 8.90
N LEU A 533 18.74 13.25 9.04
CA LEU A 533 19.50 12.42 8.10
C LEU A 533 18.84 12.39 6.72
N ALA A 534 17.51 12.23 6.66
CA ALA A 534 16.76 12.27 5.41
C ALA A 534 16.84 13.64 4.71
N THR A 535 16.91 14.74 5.47
CA THR A 535 17.07 16.09 4.94
C THR A 535 18.44 16.25 4.26
N ILE A 536 19.53 15.87 4.95
CA ILE A 536 20.89 15.90 4.36
C ILE A 536 20.95 14.99 3.12
N ARG A 537 20.38 13.78 3.21
CA ARG A 537 20.33 12.84 2.09
C ARG A 537 19.59 13.43 0.88
N THR A 538 18.48 14.12 1.12
CA THR A 538 17.69 14.80 0.07
C THR A 538 18.49 15.92 -0.58
N ARG A 539 19.24 16.73 0.18
CA ARG A 539 20.17 17.75 -0.37
C ARG A 539 21.21 17.15 -1.32
N LEU A 540 21.63 15.91 -1.07
CA LEU A 540 22.62 15.19 -1.86
C LEU A 540 22.02 14.40 -3.03
N ASN A 541 20.69 14.41 -3.21
CA ASN A 541 19.98 13.61 -4.21
C ASN A 541 20.27 12.10 -4.13
N ILE A 542 20.59 11.59 -2.93
CA ILE A 542 20.83 10.16 -2.73
C ILE A 542 19.48 9.50 -2.40
N PRO A 543 19.07 8.42 -3.10
CA PRO A 543 17.83 7.72 -2.79
C PRO A 543 17.84 7.13 -1.38
N ALA A 544 16.65 6.94 -0.81
CA ALA A 544 16.52 6.25 0.48
C ALA A 544 16.92 4.78 0.33
N GLN A 545 17.27 4.14 1.44
CA GLN A 545 17.50 2.70 1.43
C GLN A 545 16.19 1.96 1.07
N PRO A 546 16.26 0.89 0.27
CA PRO A 546 15.09 0.06 -0.02
C PRO A 546 14.42 -0.45 1.26
N ALA A 547 13.09 -0.39 1.30
CA ALA A 547 12.33 -1.00 2.39
C ALA A 547 12.58 -2.52 2.45
N ILE A 548 12.76 -3.08 3.66
CA ILE A 548 13.18 -4.47 3.87
C ILE A 548 11.98 -5.41 3.87
N ALA A 549 11.90 -6.31 2.89
CA ALA A 549 10.75 -7.18 2.73
C ALA A 549 10.75 -8.32 3.76
N THR A 550 9.57 -8.77 4.17
CA THR A 550 9.45 -9.92 5.06
C THR A 550 9.76 -11.19 4.27
N SER A 551 10.74 -11.96 4.73
CA SER A 551 10.98 -13.31 4.20
C SER A 551 9.99 -14.26 4.84
N GLY A 552 9.08 -14.81 4.03
CA GLY A 552 8.16 -15.84 4.49
C GLY A 552 8.88 -17.15 4.75
N VAL A 553 8.61 -17.82 5.87
CA VAL A 553 9.10 -19.19 6.10
C VAL A 553 8.29 -20.13 5.20
N PRO A 554 8.91 -20.84 4.24
CA PRO A 554 8.19 -21.78 3.40
C PRO A 554 7.51 -22.85 4.25
N ALA A 555 6.23 -23.12 4.01
CA ALA A 555 5.50 -24.18 4.72
C ALA A 555 5.96 -25.58 4.30
N PHE A 556 6.54 -25.69 3.10
CA PHE A 556 7.06 -26.93 2.52
C PHE A 556 8.51 -26.73 2.06
N ASN A 557 9.27 -27.83 1.97
CA ASN A 557 10.61 -27.81 1.39
C ASN A 557 10.56 -27.47 -0.11
N GLU A 558 11.67 -27.00 -0.67
CA GLU A 558 11.78 -26.64 -2.11
C GLU A 558 11.45 -27.80 -3.08
N SER A 559 11.43 -29.04 -2.60
CA SER A 559 11.07 -30.24 -3.35
C SER A 559 9.56 -30.51 -3.42
N TYR A 560 8.71 -29.70 -2.78
CA TYR A 560 7.25 -29.87 -2.81
C TYR A 560 6.68 -29.39 -4.14
N TYR A 561 6.07 -30.32 -4.88
CA TYR A 561 5.27 -30.02 -6.07
C TYR A 561 3.84 -30.49 -5.81
N PRO A 562 2.81 -29.64 -6.03
CA PRO A 562 1.43 -30.04 -5.86
C PRO A 562 1.12 -31.22 -6.81
N PRO A 563 0.57 -32.34 -6.30
CA PRO A 563 0.19 -33.46 -7.16
C PRO A 563 -0.88 -33.02 -8.17
N LYS A 564 -0.72 -33.47 -9.42
CA LYS A 564 -1.68 -33.20 -10.50
C LYS A 564 -2.99 -33.97 -10.26
N LEU A 565 -3.84 -33.51 -9.35
CA LEU A 565 -5.23 -33.97 -9.30
C LEU A 565 -6.03 -33.26 -10.41
N GLU A 566 -6.76 -34.04 -11.21
CA GLU A 566 -7.78 -33.49 -12.09
C GLU A 566 -8.90 -32.91 -11.22
N PRO A 567 -9.17 -31.58 -11.28
CA PRO A 567 -10.26 -31.00 -10.53
C PRO A 567 -11.61 -31.45 -11.12
N PRO A 568 -12.70 -31.43 -10.31
CA PRO A 568 -14.05 -31.54 -10.85
C PRO A 568 -14.25 -30.44 -11.91
N ALA A 569 -15.00 -30.77 -12.97
CA ALA A 569 -15.30 -29.83 -14.05
C ALA A 569 -15.86 -28.54 -13.44
N VAL A 570 -15.07 -27.45 -13.52
CA VAL A 570 -15.59 -26.11 -13.25
C VAL A 570 -16.61 -25.87 -14.35
N ASP A 571 -17.86 -25.59 -14.00
CA ASP A 571 -18.90 -25.11 -14.93
C ASP A 571 -18.46 -23.75 -15.49
N THR A 572 -17.45 -23.75 -16.36
CA THR A 572 -17.11 -22.59 -17.19
C THR A 572 -18.23 -22.50 -18.20
N GLU A 573 -19.12 -21.52 -18.06
CA GLU A 573 -20.02 -21.19 -19.17
C GLU A 573 -19.15 -20.98 -20.43
N PRO A 574 -19.40 -21.72 -21.52
CA PRO A 574 -18.46 -21.84 -22.64
C PRO A 574 -18.34 -20.59 -23.55
N GLU A 575 -18.74 -19.39 -23.10
CA GLU A 575 -18.85 -18.21 -23.97
C GLU A 575 -18.07 -16.94 -23.54
N GLU A 576 -17.45 -16.89 -22.35
CA GLU A 576 -16.76 -15.68 -21.90
C GLU A 576 -15.24 -15.79 -22.06
N THR A 577 -14.70 -15.28 -23.17
CA THR A 577 -13.25 -15.05 -23.30
C THR A 577 -12.85 -13.87 -22.42
N LEU A 578 -12.10 -14.12 -21.35
CA LEU A 578 -11.64 -13.08 -20.40
C LEU A 578 -10.20 -12.61 -20.65
N GLY A 579 -9.58 -13.18 -21.68
CA GLY A 579 -8.21 -12.92 -22.11
C GLY A 579 -7.35 -14.17 -22.14
N PRO A 580 -6.16 -14.11 -22.73
CA PRO A 580 -5.25 -15.24 -22.81
C PRO A 580 -4.68 -15.59 -21.43
N SER A 581 -4.45 -16.88 -21.19
CA SER A 581 -3.60 -17.32 -20.09
C SER A 581 -2.14 -17.03 -20.44
N GLU A 582 -1.40 -16.46 -19.50
CA GLU A 582 -0.01 -16.04 -19.70
C GLU A 582 0.86 -16.52 -18.56
N ALA A 583 2.14 -16.76 -18.84
CA ALA A 583 3.11 -17.05 -17.80
C ALA A 583 3.29 -15.84 -16.87
N PRO A 584 3.64 -16.09 -15.58
CA PRO A 584 3.87 -15.06 -14.60
C PRO A 584 4.90 -14.01 -15.05
N TYR A 585 4.55 -12.74 -14.92
CA TYR A 585 5.38 -11.57 -15.19
C TYR A 585 5.40 -10.67 -13.95
N PRO A 586 6.54 -10.51 -13.26
CA PRO A 586 6.65 -9.65 -12.09
C PRO A 586 6.62 -8.16 -12.48
N SER A 587 6.05 -7.33 -11.60
CA SER A 587 6.06 -5.88 -11.79
C SER A 587 7.49 -5.33 -11.61
N PRO A 588 8.01 -4.53 -12.54
CA PRO A 588 9.36 -3.96 -12.42
C PRO A 588 9.50 -3.07 -11.18
N ALA A 589 10.57 -3.28 -10.41
CA ALA A 589 10.82 -2.56 -9.17
C ALA A 589 11.81 -1.40 -9.34
N TYR A 590 11.71 -0.38 -8.48
CA TYR A 590 12.66 0.72 -8.33
C TYR A 590 12.95 1.55 -9.59
N ARG A 591 12.01 1.59 -10.55
CA ARG A 591 12.13 2.36 -11.81
C ARG A 591 12.36 3.86 -11.63
N ARG A 592 12.04 4.41 -10.45
CA ARG A 592 12.08 5.85 -10.15
C ARG A 592 13.01 6.20 -8.99
N ASN A 593 13.94 5.32 -8.61
CA ASN A 593 14.86 5.55 -7.49
C ASN A 593 15.56 6.92 -7.52
N TYR A 594 16.03 7.40 -8.68
CA TYR A 594 16.71 8.70 -8.81
C TYR A 594 15.79 9.87 -9.20
N SER A 595 14.63 9.61 -9.80
CA SER A 595 13.71 10.66 -10.26
C SER A 595 12.58 10.95 -9.28
N LEU A 596 12.32 10.05 -8.32
CA LEU A 596 11.23 10.18 -7.36
C LEU A 596 11.38 11.42 -6.49
N ALA A 597 12.55 11.65 -5.89
CA ALA A 597 12.80 12.83 -5.07
C ALA A 597 12.79 14.15 -5.88
N LEU A 598 13.14 14.09 -7.17
CA LEU A 598 13.14 15.25 -8.06
C LEU A 598 11.72 15.65 -8.50
N LEU A 599 10.88 14.65 -8.80
CA LEU A 599 9.52 14.88 -9.32
C LEU A 599 8.47 14.98 -8.22
N HIS A 600 8.65 14.28 -7.10
CA HIS A 600 7.72 14.23 -5.97
C HIS A 600 8.38 14.48 -4.62
N GLY A 601 9.46 15.28 -4.60
CA GLY A 601 10.12 15.65 -3.35
C GLY A 601 9.16 16.32 -2.38
N TYR A 602 8.30 17.21 -2.87
CA TYR A 602 7.33 17.89 -2.02
C TYR A 602 6.32 16.91 -1.39
N GLU A 603 5.76 16.00 -2.18
CA GLU A 603 4.76 15.04 -1.72
C GLU A 603 5.35 14.01 -0.74
N LEU A 604 6.59 13.55 -0.95
CA LEU A 604 7.30 12.69 -0.01
C LEU A 604 7.35 13.28 1.41
N TRP A 605 7.62 14.58 1.53
CA TRP A 605 7.76 15.28 2.80
C TRP A 605 6.45 15.86 3.36
N ASN A 606 5.51 16.25 2.51
CA ASN A 606 4.36 17.04 2.93
C ASN A 606 3.00 16.37 2.71
N GLU A 607 2.92 15.30 1.92
CA GLU A 607 1.67 14.60 1.66
C GLU A 607 1.70 13.16 2.15
N TRP A 608 2.71 12.39 1.77
CA TRP A 608 2.82 10.98 2.12
C TRP A 608 3.50 10.78 3.47
N GLY A 609 4.37 11.71 3.89
CA GLY A 609 5.04 11.66 5.18
C GLY A 609 6.10 10.56 5.30
N GLU A 610 6.63 10.08 4.17
CA GLU A 610 7.46 8.88 4.08
C GLU A 610 8.74 9.11 3.24
N PRO A 611 9.61 10.07 3.60
CA PRO A 611 10.87 10.27 2.91
C PRO A 611 11.92 9.21 3.27
N PHE A 612 11.68 8.33 4.25
CA PHE A 612 12.70 7.53 4.93
C PHE A 612 13.10 6.24 4.21
N ALA A 613 12.20 5.67 3.39
CA ALA A 613 12.42 4.39 2.72
C ALA A 613 12.06 4.46 1.24
N LEU A 614 12.79 3.71 0.42
CA LEU A 614 12.50 3.55 -1.00
C LEU A 614 11.64 2.29 -1.20
N TYR A 615 10.44 2.49 -1.72
CA TYR A 615 9.51 1.39 -2.01
C TYR A 615 9.66 0.89 -3.45
N PRO A 616 9.44 -0.42 -3.73
CA PRO A 616 9.57 -0.99 -5.06
C PRO A 616 8.70 -0.29 -6.13
N GLN A 617 7.46 0.03 -5.79
CA GLN A 617 6.48 0.71 -6.64
C GLN A 617 5.56 1.56 -5.77
N LEU A 618 4.98 2.63 -6.33
CA LEU A 618 4.09 3.53 -5.61
C LEU A 618 2.70 3.64 -6.27
N PRO A 619 1.61 3.81 -5.50
CA PRO A 619 0.25 3.96 -6.03
C PRO A 619 0.04 5.18 -6.94
N TRP A 620 0.92 6.17 -6.84
CA TRP A 620 0.89 7.45 -7.55
C TRP A 620 2.01 7.59 -8.59
N ASP A 621 2.65 6.48 -9.00
CA ASP A 621 3.56 6.52 -10.15
C ASP A 621 2.82 7.09 -11.37
N PRO A 622 3.38 8.05 -12.12
CA PRO A 622 2.65 8.71 -13.19
C PRO A 622 2.39 7.74 -14.36
N PRO A 623 1.19 7.75 -14.96
CA PRO A 623 0.98 7.09 -16.24
C PRO A 623 1.76 7.82 -17.34
N VAL A 624 2.08 7.12 -18.42
CA VAL A 624 2.61 7.77 -19.64
C VAL A 624 1.47 8.39 -20.44
N THR A 625 1.78 9.24 -21.42
CA THR A 625 0.75 9.81 -22.30
C THR A 625 0.12 8.73 -23.18
N SER A 626 -1.12 8.94 -23.62
CA SER A 626 -1.85 7.95 -24.42
C SER A 626 -1.23 7.67 -25.79
N GLU A 627 -0.35 8.53 -26.30
CA GLU A 627 0.43 8.29 -27.52
C GLU A 627 1.65 7.40 -27.28
N ALA A 628 2.21 7.41 -26.07
CA ALA A 628 3.44 6.70 -25.72
C ALA A 628 3.28 5.17 -25.89
N ARG A 629 2.06 4.65 -25.78
CA ARG A 629 1.73 3.24 -26.06
C ARG A 629 1.89 2.85 -27.54
N PHE A 630 1.99 3.82 -28.45
CA PHE A 630 2.17 3.61 -29.89
C PHE A 630 3.51 4.14 -30.41
N MET A 631 4.09 5.15 -29.75
CA MET A 631 5.32 5.82 -30.18
C MET A 631 6.40 5.75 -29.09
N GLY A 632 7.55 5.14 -29.41
CA GLY A 632 8.75 5.13 -28.55
C GLY A 632 8.68 4.23 -27.31
N SER A 633 7.55 4.21 -26.59
CA SER A 633 7.37 3.44 -25.34
C SER A 633 6.37 2.31 -25.47
N ALA A 634 6.10 1.82 -26.69
CA ALA A 634 5.09 0.78 -26.95
C ALA A 634 5.40 -0.58 -26.28
N ALA A 635 6.63 -0.79 -25.80
CA ALA A 635 7.04 -2.04 -25.17
C ALA A 635 6.20 -2.37 -23.93
N GLY A 636 5.55 -3.53 -23.96
CA GLY A 636 4.66 -4.00 -22.89
C GLY A 636 3.26 -3.39 -22.91
N PHE A 637 2.97 -2.38 -23.73
CA PHE A 637 1.60 -1.91 -23.90
C PHE A 637 0.78 -2.88 -24.76
N ARG A 638 -0.50 -3.03 -24.39
CA ARG A 638 -1.46 -3.86 -25.11
C ARG A 638 -2.70 -3.04 -25.44
N PRO A 639 -2.61 -2.12 -26.42
CA PRO A 639 -3.75 -1.28 -26.79
C PRO A 639 -4.86 -2.16 -27.40
N ILE A 640 -6.11 -1.86 -27.04
CA ILE A 640 -7.28 -2.59 -27.53
C ILE A 640 -7.37 -2.42 -29.05
N GLY A 641 -7.43 -3.53 -29.78
CA GLY A 641 -7.49 -3.53 -31.26
C GLY A 641 -6.34 -2.76 -31.91
N ALA A 642 -5.11 -2.87 -31.37
CA ALA A 642 -3.95 -2.10 -31.82
C ALA A 642 -4.14 -0.57 -31.80
N GLY A 643 -5.10 -0.06 -31.03
CA GLY A 643 -5.45 1.35 -30.93
C GLY A 643 -6.74 1.75 -31.63
N ALA A 644 -7.31 0.90 -32.49
CA ALA A 644 -8.61 1.14 -33.12
C ALA A 644 -9.80 0.96 -32.16
N GLY A 645 -9.56 0.40 -30.96
CA GLY A 645 -10.61 -0.02 -30.04
C GLY A 645 -11.22 -1.36 -30.45
N GLY A 646 -12.39 -1.69 -29.93
CA GLY A 646 -13.09 -2.95 -30.21
C GLY A 646 -14.10 -3.30 -29.13
N SER A 647 -14.82 -4.42 -29.32
CA SER A 647 -15.91 -4.84 -28.42
C SER A 647 -15.85 -6.33 -28.15
N GLY A 648 -15.89 -6.74 -26.89
CA GLY A 648 -15.90 -8.15 -26.50
C GLY A 648 -14.54 -8.80 -26.72
N LYS A 649 -14.26 -9.29 -27.93
CA LYS A 649 -13.06 -10.07 -28.26
C LYS A 649 -11.77 -9.26 -28.22
N GLU A 650 -11.69 -8.13 -28.93
CA GLU A 650 -10.46 -7.32 -28.91
C GLU A 650 -10.20 -6.73 -27.52
N PHE A 651 -11.27 -6.49 -26.75
CA PHE A 651 -11.19 -6.04 -25.37
C PHE A 651 -10.69 -7.17 -24.44
N SER A 652 -11.14 -8.41 -24.63
CA SER A 652 -10.70 -9.52 -23.79
C SER A 652 -9.25 -9.90 -24.06
N GLU A 653 -8.82 -9.87 -25.32
CA GLU A 653 -7.43 -10.16 -25.73
C GLU A 653 -6.41 -9.12 -25.21
N ALA A 654 -6.84 -7.89 -24.91
CA ALA A 654 -5.96 -6.79 -24.52
C ALA A 654 -6.27 -6.21 -23.13
N LEU A 655 -5.24 -6.02 -22.32
CA LEU A 655 -5.38 -5.41 -20.99
C LEU A 655 -5.78 -3.91 -21.07
N GLY A 656 -5.40 -3.22 -22.16
CA GLY A 656 -5.71 -1.81 -22.40
C GLY A 656 -5.08 -0.85 -21.37
N GLY A 657 -5.51 0.42 -21.41
CA GLY A 657 -5.09 1.48 -20.49
C GLY A 657 -3.74 2.12 -20.82
N ASP A 658 -3.32 3.04 -19.96
CA ASP A 658 -2.09 3.87 -20.11
C ASP A 658 -0.93 3.35 -19.23
N ARG A 659 -0.95 2.05 -18.91
CA ARG A 659 0.13 1.35 -18.21
C ARG A 659 0.61 0.13 -19.01
N PRO A 660 1.93 -0.12 -19.02
CA PRO A 660 2.49 -1.33 -19.64
C PRO A 660 2.10 -2.56 -18.82
N ARG A 661 2.21 -3.75 -19.43
CA ARG A 661 1.94 -5.10 -18.90
C ARG A 661 1.91 -5.20 -17.37
N GLU A 662 0.75 -5.55 -16.83
CA GLU A 662 0.51 -5.76 -15.40
C GLU A 662 -0.20 -7.09 -15.17
N GLN A 663 0.13 -7.72 -14.04
CA GLN A 663 -0.52 -8.92 -13.50
C GLN A 663 -0.77 -8.69 -12.01
N PHE A 664 -1.50 -9.59 -11.35
CA PHE A 664 -1.79 -9.50 -9.92
C PHE A 664 -1.44 -10.78 -9.17
N THR A 665 -1.20 -10.62 -7.87
CA THR A 665 -0.97 -11.72 -6.92
C THR A 665 -2.21 -11.88 -6.05
N ILE A 666 -2.69 -13.10 -5.84
CA ILE A 666 -3.77 -13.38 -4.88
C ILE A 666 -3.14 -13.76 -3.55
N VAL A 667 -3.59 -13.14 -2.46
CA VAL A 667 -3.20 -13.50 -1.09
C VAL A 667 -4.40 -14.11 -0.40
N ILE A 668 -4.26 -15.36 0.03
CA ILE A 668 -5.29 -16.11 0.76
C ILE A 668 -4.77 -16.41 2.16
N LEU A 669 -5.45 -15.90 3.17
CA LEU A 669 -5.21 -16.25 4.56
C LEU A 669 -6.06 -17.48 4.91
N THR A 670 -5.46 -18.51 5.48
CA THR A 670 -6.22 -19.68 5.95
C THR A 670 -5.72 -20.18 7.30
N TYR A 671 -6.63 -20.72 8.10
CA TYR A 671 -6.35 -21.31 9.40
C TYR A 671 -7.06 -22.66 9.50
N GLU A 672 -6.31 -23.75 9.43
CA GLU A 672 -6.79 -25.13 9.64
C GLU A 672 -7.98 -25.54 8.73
N ARG A 673 -8.13 -24.93 7.54
CA ARG A 673 -9.22 -25.17 6.58
C ARG A 673 -8.71 -25.70 5.23
N GLU A 674 -7.90 -26.75 5.25
CA GLU A 674 -7.23 -27.29 4.05
C GLU A 674 -8.20 -27.64 2.91
N ALA A 675 -9.37 -28.23 3.21
CA ALA A 675 -10.36 -28.59 2.20
C ALA A 675 -10.99 -27.36 1.50
N VAL A 676 -11.27 -26.30 2.27
CA VAL A 676 -11.83 -25.04 1.73
C VAL A 676 -10.78 -24.33 0.88
N LEU A 677 -9.54 -24.28 1.37
CA LEU A 677 -8.40 -23.75 0.61
C LEU A 677 -8.21 -24.52 -0.71
N ALA A 678 -8.24 -25.86 -0.68
CA ALA A 678 -8.09 -26.67 -1.88
C ALA A 678 -9.17 -26.35 -2.92
N ALA A 679 -10.43 -26.20 -2.49
CA ALA A 679 -11.52 -25.79 -3.36
C ALA A 679 -11.31 -24.37 -3.93
N ALA A 680 -10.82 -23.43 -3.10
CA ALA A 680 -10.49 -22.07 -3.55
C ALA A 680 -9.37 -22.06 -4.61
N LEU A 681 -8.29 -22.82 -4.40
CA LEU A 681 -7.18 -22.95 -5.35
C LEU A 681 -7.64 -23.55 -6.68
N ALA A 682 -8.48 -24.59 -6.65
CA ALA A 682 -8.99 -25.23 -7.87
C ALA A 682 -9.79 -24.25 -8.74
N ARG A 683 -10.56 -23.34 -8.13
CA ARG A 683 -11.35 -22.33 -8.85
C ARG A 683 -10.50 -21.29 -9.57
N LEU A 684 -9.24 -21.09 -9.21
CA LEU A 684 -8.36 -20.10 -9.84
C LEU A 684 -7.72 -20.59 -11.15
N ARG A 685 -7.87 -21.89 -11.47
CA ARG A 685 -7.30 -22.51 -12.66
C ARG A 685 -7.77 -21.81 -13.94
N GLY A 686 -6.81 -21.29 -14.70
CA GLY A 686 -7.08 -20.62 -15.98
C GLY A 686 -7.45 -19.13 -15.85
N LEU A 687 -7.38 -18.55 -14.65
CA LEU A 687 -7.63 -17.13 -14.42
C LEU A 687 -6.61 -16.25 -15.18
N PRO A 688 -7.05 -15.36 -16.10
CA PRO A 688 -6.15 -14.45 -16.80
C PRO A 688 -5.46 -13.45 -15.85
N TYR A 689 -4.26 -13.02 -16.22
CA TYR A 689 -3.44 -12.04 -15.49
C TYR A 689 -3.01 -12.43 -14.07
N LEU A 690 -3.24 -13.68 -13.65
CA LEU A 690 -2.76 -14.22 -12.38
C LEU A 690 -1.26 -14.49 -12.44
N ASN A 691 -0.47 -13.78 -11.64
CA ASN A 691 0.97 -13.99 -11.52
C ASN A 691 1.29 -15.16 -10.58
N LYS A 692 0.72 -15.12 -9.36
CA LYS A 692 1.05 -16.03 -8.26
C LYS A 692 -0.08 -16.06 -7.25
N VAL A 693 -0.19 -17.15 -6.51
CA VAL A 693 -1.04 -17.27 -5.32
C VAL A 693 -0.14 -17.41 -4.10
N VAL A 694 -0.29 -16.53 -3.12
CA VAL A 694 0.40 -16.60 -1.84
C VAL A 694 -0.61 -17.07 -0.79
N VAL A 695 -0.42 -18.29 -0.30
CA VAL A 695 -1.19 -18.85 0.80
C VAL A 695 -0.46 -18.51 2.10
N VAL A 696 -1.09 -17.68 2.92
CA VAL A 696 -0.61 -17.37 4.27
C VAL A 696 -1.25 -18.37 5.22
N TRP A 697 -0.45 -19.34 5.63
CA TRP A 697 -0.86 -20.39 6.55
C TRP A 697 -0.71 -19.91 7.99
N ASN A 698 -1.84 -19.63 8.64
CA ASN A 698 -1.90 -19.13 10.02
C ASN A 698 -1.83 -20.22 11.09
N GLY A 699 -1.85 -21.50 10.69
CA GLY A 699 -1.70 -22.60 11.63
C GLY A 699 -0.31 -22.63 12.26
N VAL A 700 -0.25 -22.88 13.56
CA VAL A 700 1.04 -23.00 14.28
C VAL A 700 1.81 -24.23 13.80
N THR A 701 1.11 -25.31 13.46
CA THR A 701 1.67 -26.49 12.81
C THR A 701 1.73 -26.31 11.30
N ALA A 702 2.69 -26.96 10.64
CA ALA A 702 2.73 -26.98 9.18
C ALA A 702 1.47 -27.69 8.63
N PRO A 703 0.96 -27.28 7.46
CA PRO A 703 -0.13 -27.99 6.79
C PRO A 703 0.24 -29.44 6.53
N THR A 704 -0.74 -30.34 6.57
CA THR A 704 -0.48 -31.77 6.49
C THR A 704 -0.11 -32.16 5.06
N ALA A 705 1.12 -32.64 4.84
CA ALA A 705 1.63 -33.00 3.50
C ALA A 705 0.84 -34.12 2.79
N MET A 706 -0.10 -34.79 3.46
CA MET A 706 -0.90 -35.89 2.90
C MET A 706 -2.05 -35.42 2.01
N GLN A 707 -2.43 -34.13 2.03
CA GLN A 707 -3.43 -33.56 1.12
C GLN A 707 -2.75 -32.78 0.01
N ALA A 708 -2.66 -33.41 -1.16
CA ALA A 708 -2.27 -32.79 -2.40
C ALA A 708 -3.15 -31.58 -2.72
N TRP A 709 -2.64 -30.35 -2.60
CA TRP A 709 -3.40 -29.17 -3.00
C TRP A 709 -3.49 -29.10 -4.54
N PRO A 710 -4.67 -28.78 -5.10
CA PRO A 710 -4.86 -28.79 -6.55
C PRO A 710 -4.08 -27.68 -7.25
N GLU A 711 -3.71 -27.92 -8.51
CA GLU A 711 -3.00 -26.94 -9.34
C GLU A 711 -3.92 -25.74 -9.66
N SER A 712 -3.57 -24.56 -9.16
CA SER A 712 -4.31 -23.31 -9.37
C SER A 712 -4.09 -22.67 -10.74
N GLY A 713 -3.23 -23.25 -11.59
CA GLY A 713 -2.86 -22.70 -12.89
C GLY A 713 -1.76 -21.62 -12.86
N ALA A 714 -1.36 -21.15 -11.68
CA ALA A 714 -0.22 -20.26 -11.45
C ALA A 714 0.66 -20.79 -10.31
N PRO A 715 1.92 -20.33 -10.14
CA PRO A 715 2.74 -20.71 -9.01
C PRO A 715 2.04 -20.42 -7.66
N VAL A 716 2.08 -21.38 -6.74
CA VAL A 716 1.55 -21.23 -5.38
C VAL A 716 2.73 -21.19 -4.41
N ALA A 717 2.85 -20.10 -3.67
CA ALA A 717 3.81 -19.96 -2.58
C ALA A 717 3.07 -20.07 -1.24
N VAL A 718 3.50 -21.00 -0.39
CA VAL A 718 2.86 -21.22 0.91
C VAL A 718 3.79 -20.73 2.00
N VAL A 719 3.38 -19.66 2.67
CA VAL A 719 4.15 -18.99 3.70
C VAL A 719 3.52 -19.31 5.05
N ARG A 720 4.31 -19.90 5.95
CA ARG A 720 3.91 -20.19 7.31
C ARG A 720 4.13 -18.96 8.19
N ALA A 721 3.07 -18.57 8.90
CA ALA A 721 3.17 -17.55 9.93
C ALA A 721 3.72 -18.10 11.25
N SER A 722 4.36 -17.24 12.04
CA SER A 722 4.89 -17.59 13.36
C SER A 722 3.80 -17.72 14.43
N ARG A 723 2.70 -16.98 14.27
CA ARG A 723 1.52 -16.98 15.14
C ARG A 723 0.24 -16.86 14.33
N ASN A 724 -0.88 -17.33 14.88
CA ASN A 724 -2.19 -17.07 14.31
C ASN A 724 -2.55 -15.59 14.49
N SER A 725 -2.64 -14.85 13.39
CA SER A 725 -2.93 -13.42 13.37
C SER A 725 -3.55 -13.03 12.04
N LEU A 726 -4.63 -12.24 12.07
CA LEU A 726 -5.24 -11.72 10.83
C LEU A 726 -4.33 -10.72 10.11
N ASN A 727 -3.40 -10.08 10.84
CA ASN A 727 -2.43 -9.14 10.28
C ASN A 727 -1.45 -9.80 9.29
N ASN A 728 -1.21 -11.12 9.40
CA ASN A 728 -0.20 -11.83 8.61
C ASN A 728 -0.41 -11.67 7.09
N ARG A 729 -1.66 -11.55 6.63
CA ARG A 729 -1.97 -11.37 5.20
C ARG A 729 -1.49 -10.04 4.63
N PHE A 730 -1.19 -9.07 5.48
CA PHE A 730 -0.69 -7.76 5.07
C PHE A 730 0.82 -7.59 5.20
N LEU A 731 1.55 -8.65 5.61
CA LEU A 731 3.01 -8.59 5.63
C LEU A 731 3.56 -8.35 4.20
N PRO A 732 4.58 -7.49 4.04
CA PRO A 732 5.19 -7.19 2.75
C PRO A 732 6.13 -8.34 2.34
N TYR A 733 5.54 -9.50 2.03
CA TYR A 733 6.32 -10.68 1.68
C TYR A 733 7.16 -10.46 0.42
N ASN A 734 8.41 -10.90 0.46
CA ASN A 734 9.32 -10.84 -0.68
C ASN A 734 8.81 -11.59 -1.92
N VAL A 735 8.00 -12.65 -1.72
CA VAL A 735 7.41 -13.46 -2.81
C VAL A 735 6.31 -12.74 -3.60
N ILE A 736 5.75 -11.64 -3.08
CA ILE A 736 4.75 -10.82 -3.78
C ILE A 736 5.50 -9.87 -4.73
N GLU A 737 5.41 -10.12 -6.03
CA GLU A 737 6.20 -9.39 -7.04
C GLU A 737 5.34 -8.47 -7.93
N THR A 738 4.03 -8.40 -7.70
CA THR A 738 3.11 -7.57 -8.47
C THR A 738 2.67 -6.33 -7.70
N GLU A 739 2.36 -5.25 -8.42
CA GLU A 739 1.80 -4.02 -7.84
C GLU A 739 0.38 -4.22 -7.31
N ALA A 740 -0.43 -5.00 -8.03
CA ALA A 740 -1.79 -5.37 -7.65
C ALA A 740 -1.77 -6.59 -6.74
N VAL A 741 -2.43 -6.49 -5.58
CA VAL A 741 -2.64 -7.60 -4.65
C VAL A 741 -4.14 -7.77 -4.43
N LEU A 742 -4.66 -8.92 -4.79
CA LEU A 742 -6.03 -9.32 -4.49
C LEU A 742 -6.06 -10.08 -3.17
N CYS A 743 -6.54 -9.43 -2.11
CA CYS A 743 -6.77 -10.08 -0.83
C CYS A 743 -8.13 -10.77 -0.86
N VAL A 744 -8.14 -12.06 -0.52
CA VAL A 744 -9.31 -12.93 -0.58
C VAL A 744 -9.36 -13.83 0.65
N ASP A 745 -10.54 -13.92 1.29
CA ASP A 745 -10.79 -14.90 2.35
C ASP A 745 -10.94 -16.31 1.73
N ASP A 746 -10.53 -17.35 2.45
CA ASP A 746 -10.51 -18.73 1.92
C ASP A 746 -11.89 -19.28 1.52
N ASP A 747 -12.96 -18.73 2.09
CA ASP A 747 -14.35 -19.06 1.81
C ASP A 747 -15.05 -18.13 0.80
N ALA A 748 -14.34 -17.17 0.22
CA ALA A 748 -14.90 -16.28 -0.79
C ALA A 748 -15.03 -16.98 -2.15
N HIS A 749 -16.19 -16.77 -2.79
CA HIS A 749 -16.54 -17.35 -4.08
C HIS A 749 -16.66 -16.23 -5.13
N LEU A 750 -15.56 -15.94 -5.82
CA LEU A 750 -15.50 -14.97 -6.92
C LEU A 750 -15.33 -15.68 -8.26
N ARG A 751 -16.06 -15.25 -9.30
CA ARG A 751 -15.83 -15.74 -10.66
C ARG A 751 -14.68 -15.01 -11.34
N HIS A 752 -14.15 -15.60 -12.41
CA HIS A 752 -13.05 -15.01 -13.17
C HIS A 752 -13.42 -13.67 -13.81
N ASP A 753 -14.65 -13.52 -14.32
CA ASP A 753 -15.12 -12.27 -14.96
C ASP A 753 -15.17 -11.11 -13.95
N GLU A 754 -15.61 -11.40 -12.72
CA GLU A 754 -15.61 -10.44 -11.60
C GLU A 754 -14.19 -10.02 -11.21
N ILE A 755 -13.27 -10.98 -11.08
CA ILE A 755 -11.87 -10.70 -10.73
C ILE A 755 -11.20 -9.86 -11.80
N VAL A 756 -11.34 -10.22 -13.08
CA VAL A 756 -10.73 -9.50 -14.20
C VAL A 756 -11.33 -8.10 -14.35
N PHE A 757 -12.64 -7.94 -14.15
CA PHE A 757 -13.27 -6.62 -14.11
C PHE A 757 -12.72 -5.75 -12.98
N ALA A 758 -12.70 -6.29 -11.75
CA ALA A 758 -12.18 -5.57 -10.59
C ALA A 758 -10.71 -5.19 -10.74
N PHE A 759 -9.89 -6.07 -11.33
CA PHE A 759 -8.50 -5.79 -11.66
C PHE A 759 -8.38 -4.60 -12.63
N ARG A 760 -9.18 -4.57 -13.70
CA ARG A 760 -9.18 -3.43 -14.64
C ARG A 760 -9.60 -2.12 -13.98
N VAL A 761 -10.63 -2.14 -13.13
CA VAL A 761 -11.05 -0.96 -12.35
C VAL A 761 -9.93 -0.52 -11.40
N TRP A 762 -9.24 -1.45 -10.75
CA TRP A 762 -8.12 -1.15 -9.87
C TRP A 762 -6.96 -0.48 -10.61
N ARG A 763 -6.66 -0.86 -11.85
CA ARG A 763 -5.59 -0.24 -12.65
C ARG A 763 -5.80 1.26 -12.87
N GLU A 764 -7.05 1.71 -12.89
CA GLU A 764 -7.43 3.13 -12.99
C GLU A 764 -7.49 3.83 -11.62
N HIS A 765 -7.47 3.07 -10.52
CA HIS A 765 -7.69 3.53 -9.16
C HIS A 765 -6.67 2.91 -8.18
N ARG A 766 -5.40 2.86 -8.59
CA ARG A 766 -4.29 2.19 -7.86
C ARG A 766 -4.08 2.71 -6.45
N ASP A 767 -4.43 3.96 -6.20
CA ASP A 767 -4.35 4.59 -4.88
C ASP A 767 -5.50 4.20 -3.95
N ARG A 768 -6.50 3.43 -4.38
CA ARG A 768 -7.68 3.09 -3.58
C ARG A 768 -7.86 1.59 -3.41
N ILE A 769 -8.62 1.22 -2.38
CA ILE A 769 -9.13 -0.15 -2.22
C ILE A 769 -10.28 -0.33 -3.22
N VAL A 770 -10.19 -1.35 -4.07
CA VAL A 770 -11.21 -1.66 -5.09
C VAL A 770 -11.73 -3.07 -4.86
N GLY A 771 -13.02 -3.24 -4.57
CA GLY A 771 -13.54 -4.57 -4.23
C GLY A 771 -15.05 -4.62 -4.09
N PHE A 772 -15.55 -5.74 -3.58
CA PHE A 772 -16.98 -6.08 -3.68
C PHE A 772 -17.77 -5.80 -2.39
N PRO A 773 -17.33 -6.24 -1.19
CA PRO A 773 -18.15 -6.10 0.03
C PRO A 773 -18.07 -4.67 0.57
N GLY A 774 -19.04 -3.83 0.19
CA GLY A 774 -19.20 -2.48 0.71
C GLY A 774 -19.83 -2.44 2.10
N ARG A 775 -19.26 -1.63 3.00
CA ARG A 775 -19.71 -1.37 4.37
C ARG A 775 -19.59 0.12 4.69
N TYR A 776 -20.22 0.58 5.76
CA TYR A 776 -20.15 1.98 6.17
C TYR A 776 -19.95 2.14 7.67
N HIS A 777 -19.48 3.33 8.05
CA HIS A 777 -19.49 3.78 9.44
C HIS A 777 -20.66 4.75 9.62
N ALA A 778 -21.29 4.74 10.80
CA ALA A 778 -22.40 5.63 11.12
C ALA A 778 -22.19 6.22 12.52
N TRP A 779 -22.61 7.47 12.70
CA TRP A 779 -22.59 8.10 14.02
C TRP A 779 -23.81 7.65 14.83
N ASP A 780 -23.58 7.15 16.05
CA ASP A 780 -24.65 6.76 16.97
C ASP A 780 -24.58 7.57 18.26
N LEU A 781 -25.67 8.30 18.55
CA LEU A 781 -25.82 9.11 19.76
C LEU A 781 -26.04 8.24 21.01
N ASN A 782 -26.59 7.04 20.84
CA ASN A 782 -26.89 6.13 21.94
C ASN A 782 -25.67 5.28 22.35
N PHE A 783 -24.62 5.23 21.51
CA PHE A 783 -23.44 4.42 21.76
C PHE A 783 -22.19 5.31 21.93
N ASN A 784 -22.06 5.90 23.13
CA ASN A 784 -20.93 6.76 23.53
C ASN A 784 -20.66 7.96 22.60
N ASN A 785 -21.65 8.44 21.84
CA ASN A 785 -21.47 9.50 20.83
C ASN A 785 -20.27 9.19 19.91
N GLY A 786 -20.25 8.01 19.31
CA GLY A 786 -19.13 7.52 18.53
C GLY A 786 -19.54 6.92 17.19
N PHE A 787 -18.56 6.71 16.32
CA PHE A 787 -18.76 5.98 15.08
C PHE A 787 -18.84 4.49 15.32
N LEU A 788 -19.83 3.85 14.70
CA LEU A 788 -20.05 2.41 14.72
C LEU A 788 -19.89 1.83 13.32
N TYR A 789 -19.59 0.54 13.27
CA TYR A 789 -19.58 -0.23 12.05
C TYR A 789 -21.00 -0.61 11.66
N ASN A 790 -21.36 -0.47 10.38
CA ASN A 790 -22.67 -0.89 9.89
C ASN A 790 -22.57 -1.72 8.61
N SER A 791 -23.27 -2.85 8.64
CA SER A 791 -23.33 -3.85 7.57
C SER A 791 -24.66 -3.89 6.83
N ASN A 792 -25.62 -3.05 7.22
CA ASN A 792 -26.92 -2.98 6.59
C ASN A 792 -26.84 -2.50 5.13
N TYR A 793 -27.88 -2.76 4.36
CA TYR A 793 -27.97 -2.28 2.99
C TYR A 793 -28.15 -0.76 2.98
N SER A 794 -27.17 -0.07 2.40
CA SER A 794 -27.16 1.39 2.25
C SER A 794 -26.79 1.79 0.82
N CYS A 795 -27.23 2.98 0.40
CA CYS A 795 -26.79 3.61 -0.85
C CYS A 795 -25.42 4.29 -0.72
N GLU A 796 -24.87 4.34 0.49
CA GLU A 796 -23.57 4.91 0.80
C GLU A 796 -22.68 3.85 1.46
N LEU A 797 -21.39 3.87 1.11
CA LEU A 797 -20.36 3.08 1.76
C LEU A 797 -19.19 3.96 2.16
N SER A 798 -18.39 3.52 3.13
CA SER A 798 -17.13 4.18 3.49
C SER A 798 -15.96 3.20 3.58
N MET A 799 -16.24 1.91 3.41
CA MET A 799 -15.28 0.81 3.51
C MET A 799 -15.57 -0.24 2.46
N VAL A 800 -14.51 -0.86 1.94
CA VAL A 800 -14.58 -2.10 1.17
C VAL A 800 -13.73 -3.14 1.88
N LEU A 801 -14.34 -4.26 2.28
CA LEU A 801 -13.66 -5.26 3.09
C LEU A 801 -12.60 -6.00 2.25
N THR A 802 -11.40 -6.16 2.80
CA THR A 802 -10.25 -6.77 2.12
C THR A 802 -10.35 -8.27 1.96
N GLY A 803 -11.42 -8.92 2.46
CA GLY A 803 -11.72 -10.33 2.17
C GLY A 803 -12.12 -10.61 0.72
N ALA A 804 -12.34 -9.57 -0.08
CA ALA A 804 -12.48 -9.66 -1.53
C ALA A 804 -12.21 -8.27 -2.15
N ALA A 805 -10.94 -7.85 -2.14
CA ALA A 805 -10.56 -6.54 -2.70
C ALA A 805 -9.12 -6.50 -3.20
N PHE A 806 -8.91 -5.69 -4.24
CA PHE A 806 -7.60 -5.28 -4.70
C PHE A 806 -7.07 -4.11 -3.86
N VAL A 807 -5.81 -4.23 -3.45
CA VAL A 807 -5.00 -3.17 -2.85
C VAL A 807 -3.67 -3.08 -3.58
N HIS A 808 -3.05 -1.89 -3.55
CA HIS A 808 -1.70 -1.74 -4.06
C HIS A 808 -0.68 -2.28 -3.06
N ARG A 809 0.37 -2.96 -3.55
CA ARG A 809 1.45 -3.56 -2.75
C ARG A 809 2.07 -2.62 -1.71
N TYR A 810 2.20 -1.34 -2.05
CA TYR A 810 2.63 -0.26 -1.13
C TYR A 810 1.85 -0.26 0.19
N TYR A 811 0.54 -0.53 0.18
CA TYR A 811 -0.26 -0.51 1.41
C TYR A 811 0.06 -1.66 2.35
N LEU A 812 0.66 -2.76 1.87
CA LEU A 812 1.20 -3.80 2.74
C LEU A 812 2.37 -3.25 3.57
N TRP A 813 3.24 -2.45 2.95
CA TRP A 813 4.33 -1.78 3.65
C TRP A 813 3.84 -0.72 4.63
N ALA A 814 2.94 0.17 4.17
CA ALA A 814 2.38 1.21 5.02
C ALA A 814 1.60 0.62 6.22
N TYR A 815 0.99 -0.56 6.06
CA TYR A 815 0.32 -1.25 7.16
C TYR A 815 1.26 -1.64 8.29
N TRP A 816 2.52 -1.93 8.00
CA TRP A 816 3.51 -2.34 9.00
C TRP A 816 4.44 -1.21 9.46
N HIS A 817 4.77 -0.27 8.58
CA HIS A 817 5.70 0.82 8.90
C HIS A 817 5.00 2.10 9.35
N SER A 818 3.83 2.41 8.76
CA SER A 818 3.17 3.71 8.92
C SER A 818 1.99 3.66 9.88
N LEU A 819 1.28 2.52 9.97
CA LEU A 819 0.17 2.33 10.90
C LEU A 819 0.70 2.14 12.34
N PRO A 820 0.12 2.82 13.36
CA PRO A 820 0.49 2.62 14.75
C PRO A 820 0.42 1.14 15.16
N ALA A 821 1.43 0.65 15.88
CA ALA A 821 1.48 -0.73 16.33
C ALA A 821 0.29 -1.09 17.21
N ALA A 822 -0.17 -0.14 18.05
CA ALA A 822 -1.34 -0.33 18.90
C ALA A 822 -2.62 -0.74 18.12
N MET A 823 -2.79 -0.32 16.86
CA MET A 823 -3.92 -0.75 16.05
C MET A 823 -3.77 -2.21 15.60
N ARG A 824 -2.55 -2.63 15.23
CA ARG A 824 -2.28 -4.03 14.86
C ARG A 824 -2.40 -4.96 16.07
N ASP A 825 -1.93 -4.51 17.23
CA ASP A 825 -2.05 -5.25 18.48
C ASP A 825 -3.53 -5.42 18.87
N TYR A 826 -4.35 -4.39 18.66
CA TYR A 826 -5.80 -4.48 18.87
C TYR A 826 -6.48 -5.48 17.91
N VAL A 827 -6.05 -5.51 16.65
CA VAL A 827 -6.51 -6.54 15.69
C VAL A 827 -6.17 -7.95 16.18
N ASP A 828 -4.98 -8.14 16.77
CA ASP A 828 -4.57 -9.44 17.32
C ASP A 828 -5.30 -9.81 18.62
N GLU A 829 -5.60 -8.83 19.48
CA GLU A 829 -6.36 -9.04 20.72
C GLU A 829 -7.78 -9.54 20.46
N TYR A 830 -8.47 -8.95 19.48
CA TYR A 830 -9.86 -9.29 19.14
C TYR A 830 -9.98 -10.28 17.97
N MET A 831 -8.87 -10.63 17.31
CA MET A 831 -8.86 -11.45 16.09
C MET A 831 -9.90 -10.98 15.05
N ASN A 832 -9.96 -9.66 14.81
CA ASN A 832 -10.95 -9.00 13.97
C ASN A 832 -10.41 -7.64 13.45
N CYS A 833 -11.14 -7.00 12.53
CA CYS A 833 -10.96 -5.60 12.14
C CYS A 833 -9.67 -5.21 11.37
N GLU A 834 -8.89 -6.17 10.87
CA GLU A 834 -7.73 -5.91 10.01
C GLU A 834 -8.15 -5.22 8.70
N ASP A 835 -9.33 -5.56 8.18
CA ASP A 835 -9.95 -4.94 7.02
C ASP A 835 -10.33 -3.46 7.27
N ILE A 836 -10.89 -3.16 8.44
CA ILE A 836 -11.20 -1.80 8.90
C ILE A 836 -9.89 -1.01 9.07
N ALA A 837 -8.87 -1.61 9.68
CA ALA A 837 -7.56 -0.97 9.85
C ALA A 837 -6.94 -0.60 8.49
N MET A 838 -7.02 -1.48 7.49
CA MET A 838 -6.57 -1.18 6.12
C MET A 838 -7.37 -0.05 5.48
N ASN A 839 -8.69 -0.02 5.64
CA ASN A 839 -9.51 1.09 5.13
C ASN A 839 -9.18 2.42 5.84
N PHE A 840 -8.93 2.40 7.14
CA PHE A 840 -8.47 3.57 7.90
C PHE A 840 -7.14 4.09 7.35
N LEU A 841 -6.17 3.20 7.13
CA LEU A 841 -4.85 3.52 6.59
C LEU A 841 -4.96 4.16 5.20
N VAL A 842 -5.62 3.50 4.26
CA VAL A 842 -5.71 3.98 2.87
C VAL A 842 -6.47 5.30 2.80
N ALA A 843 -7.57 5.46 3.54
CA ALA A 843 -8.31 6.71 3.59
C ALA A 843 -7.52 7.85 4.28
N HIS A 844 -6.72 7.52 5.31
CA HIS A 844 -5.82 8.47 5.98
C HIS A 844 -4.75 9.02 5.03
N ILE A 845 -4.11 8.13 4.25
CA ILE A 845 -3.04 8.51 3.30
C ILE A 845 -3.62 9.26 2.10
N THR A 846 -4.68 8.73 1.47
CA THR A 846 -5.12 9.21 0.15
C THR A 846 -6.16 10.32 0.21
N ARG A 847 -6.89 10.42 1.34
CA ARG A 847 -8.06 11.28 1.47
C ARG A 847 -9.15 10.99 0.45
N LYS A 848 -9.26 9.72 0.03
CA LYS A 848 -10.28 9.26 -0.90
C LYS A 848 -11.05 8.08 -0.31
N PRO A 849 -12.36 7.98 -0.58
CA PRO A 849 -13.14 6.80 -0.24
C PRO A 849 -12.77 5.62 -1.15
N PRO A 850 -13.07 4.36 -0.75
CA PRO A 850 -12.82 3.18 -1.58
C PRO A 850 -13.72 3.13 -2.82
N VAL A 851 -13.47 2.18 -3.73
CA VAL A 851 -14.30 1.94 -4.92
C VAL A 851 -14.99 0.59 -4.82
N LYS A 852 -16.32 0.61 -4.86
CA LYS A 852 -17.12 -0.60 -4.92
C LYS A 852 -17.28 -1.05 -6.38
N VAL A 853 -17.06 -2.33 -6.66
CA VAL A 853 -17.39 -2.97 -7.93
C VAL A 853 -18.63 -3.86 -7.79
N THR A 854 -19.31 -4.10 -8.90
CA THR A 854 -20.50 -4.96 -8.92
C THR A 854 -20.12 -6.45 -8.83
N SER A 855 -20.95 -7.20 -8.11
CA SER A 855 -20.87 -8.66 -7.93
C SER A 855 -22.21 -9.27 -8.31
N ARG A 856 -22.21 -10.43 -8.99
CA ARG A 856 -23.44 -11.20 -9.24
C ARG A 856 -23.90 -11.95 -8.00
N TRP A 857 -23.01 -12.26 -7.05
CA TRP A 857 -23.30 -13.12 -5.90
C TRP A 857 -23.31 -12.40 -4.56
N THR A 858 -24.12 -12.92 -3.64
CA THR A 858 -23.98 -12.67 -2.21
C THR A 858 -22.93 -13.63 -1.65
N PHE A 859 -21.97 -13.11 -0.87
CA PHE A 859 -20.95 -13.91 -0.19
C PHE A 859 -21.62 -14.78 0.89
N ARG A 860 -22.07 -15.99 0.53
CA ARG A 860 -22.50 -17.02 1.48
C ARG A 860 -21.63 -18.26 1.27
N CYS A 861 -21.01 -18.78 2.33
CA CYS A 861 -20.29 -20.04 2.30
C CYS A 861 -21.26 -21.19 2.66
N PRO A 862 -21.68 -22.05 1.70
CA PRO A 862 -22.65 -23.11 1.99
C PRO A 862 -22.06 -24.28 2.80
N GLY A 863 -20.73 -24.39 2.86
CA GLY A 863 -20.01 -25.52 3.48
C GLY A 863 -19.21 -25.17 4.74
N CYS A 864 -19.35 -23.95 5.27
CA CYS A 864 -18.63 -23.52 6.47
C CYS A 864 -19.49 -23.79 7.73
N PRO A 865 -19.09 -24.72 8.62
CA PRO A 865 -19.89 -25.03 9.82
C PRO A 865 -19.93 -23.89 10.84
N VAL A 866 -18.89 -23.02 10.88
CA VAL A 866 -18.80 -21.81 11.71
C VAL A 866 -18.04 -20.72 10.94
N THR A 867 -18.56 -19.50 10.89
CA THR A 867 -17.88 -18.31 10.34
C THR A 867 -17.59 -17.32 11.47
N LEU A 868 -16.49 -16.56 11.41
CA LEU A 868 -16.18 -15.52 12.42
C LEU A 868 -17.31 -14.49 12.57
N SER A 869 -18.04 -14.21 11.49
CA SER A 869 -19.21 -13.31 11.50
C SER A 869 -20.49 -13.91 12.07
N ALA A 870 -20.50 -15.21 12.38
CA ALA A 870 -21.64 -15.87 13.02
C ALA A 870 -21.62 -15.71 14.55
N ASP A 871 -20.51 -15.22 15.12
CA ASP A 871 -20.43 -14.86 16.52
C ASP A 871 -21.29 -13.62 16.80
N GLU A 872 -22.08 -13.66 17.88
CA GLU A 872 -22.93 -12.55 18.30
C GLU A 872 -22.10 -11.31 18.70
N THR A 873 -20.84 -11.50 19.13
CA THR A 873 -19.94 -10.38 19.50
C THR A 873 -19.32 -9.69 18.28
N HIS A 874 -19.31 -10.32 17.11
CA HIS A 874 -18.55 -9.88 15.95
C HIS A 874 -18.81 -8.42 15.54
N PHE A 875 -20.08 -8.01 15.52
CA PHE A 875 -20.44 -6.64 15.17
C PHE A 875 -20.06 -5.64 16.28
N HIS A 876 -20.20 -6.05 17.54
CA HIS A 876 -19.84 -5.23 18.69
C HIS A 876 -18.33 -4.99 18.76
N GLU A 877 -17.52 -6.00 18.46
CA GLU A 877 -16.07 -5.87 18.31
C GLU A 877 -15.70 -4.88 17.20
N ARG A 878 -16.34 -4.99 16.02
CA ARG A 878 -16.12 -4.03 14.93
C ARG A 878 -16.51 -2.59 15.30
N HIS A 879 -17.53 -2.39 16.15
CA HIS A 879 -17.83 -1.07 16.70
C HIS A 879 -16.68 -0.56 17.56
N LYS A 880 -16.17 -1.39 18.47
CA LYS A 880 -15.03 -1.05 19.33
C LYS A 880 -13.78 -0.72 18.51
N CYS A 881 -13.51 -1.48 17.44
CA CYS A 881 -12.39 -1.21 16.55
C CYS A 881 -12.47 0.18 15.92
N ILE A 882 -13.62 0.58 15.35
CA ILE A 882 -13.77 1.93 14.76
C ILE A 882 -13.55 3.01 15.81
N GLN A 883 -14.07 2.84 17.02
CA GLN A 883 -13.87 3.81 18.11
C GLN A 883 -12.41 3.90 18.53
N PHE A 884 -11.77 2.76 18.79
CA PHE A 884 -10.37 2.71 19.20
C PHE A 884 -9.44 3.26 18.11
N PHE A 885 -9.63 2.86 16.85
CA PHE A 885 -8.84 3.36 15.73
C PHE A 885 -9.02 4.87 15.52
N SER A 886 -10.23 5.38 15.72
CA SER A 886 -10.50 6.83 15.67
C SER A 886 -9.84 7.57 16.83
N GLN A 887 -9.75 6.95 18.01
CA GLN A 887 -9.03 7.50 19.15
C GLN A 887 -7.52 7.55 18.89
N VAL A 888 -6.95 6.44 18.40
CA VAL A 888 -5.51 6.33 18.07
C VAL A 888 -5.13 7.36 16.99
N MET A 889 -5.91 7.46 15.92
CA MET A 889 -5.66 8.44 14.85
C MET A 889 -6.03 9.89 15.25
N GLY A 890 -6.76 10.07 16.36
CA GLY A 890 -7.31 11.36 16.81
C GLY A 890 -8.50 11.87 15.99
N TYR A 891 -8.97 11.14 14.99
CA TYR A 891 -10.16 11.38 14.18
C TYR A 891 -10.51 10.15 13.34
N THR A 892 -11.68 10.14 12.69
CA THR A 892 -12.08 9.07 11.77
C THR A 892 -11.71 9.44 10.34
N PRO A 893 -10.76 8.72 9.69
CA PRO A 893 -10.31 9.01 8.31
C PRO A 893 -11.27 8.53 7.23
N LEU A 894 -12.22 7.65 7.56
CA LEU A 894 -13.14 7.07 6.61
C LEU A 894 -13.99 8.16 5.95
N LEU A 895 -14.13 8.06 4.63
CA LEU A 895 -14.95 8.96 3.83
C LEU A 895 -16.07 8.16 3.19
N SER A 896 -17.26 8.73 3.23
CA SER A 896 -18.42 8.16 2.55
C SER A 896 -18.35 8.35 1.04
N THR A 897 -18.93 7.42 0.30
CA THR A 897 -19.10 7.47 -1.16
C THR A 897 -20.33 6.69 -1.58
N GLN A 898 -20.94 7.17 -2.67
CA GLN A 898 -22.01 6.49 -3.39
C GLN A 898 -21.50 5.90 -4.72
N TYR A 899 -20.19 6.00 -4.97
CA TYR A 899 -19.56 5.58 -6.21
C TYR A 899 -19.46 4.06 -6.31
N ARG A 900 -20.02 3.53 -7.40
CA ARG A 900 -19.88 2.12 -7.79
C ARG A 900 -19.44 2.05 -9.25
N ALA A 901 -18.44 1.23 -9.53
CA ALA A 901 -17.98 0.96 -10.88
C ALA A 901 -18.73 -0.25 -11.47
N ASP A 902 -19.32 -0.04 -12.64
CA ASP A 902 -19.99 -1.02 -13.47
C ASP A 902 -19.29 -1.09 -14.85
N SER A 903 -19.41 -2.21 -15.56
CA SER A 903 -18.92 -2.29 -16.95
C SER A 903 -19.60 -1.23 -17.82
N VAL A 904 -18.85 -0.60 -18.73
CA VAL A 904 -19.36 0.49 -19.59
C VAL A 904 -20.60 0.07 -20.40
N LEU A 905 -20.67 -1.20 -20.82
CA LEU A 905 -21.80 -1.75 -21.59
C LEU A 905 -22.81 -2.49 -20.69
N PHE A 906 -22.73 -2.32 -19.38
CA PHE A 906 -23.65 -2.92 -18.43
C PHE A 906 -25.08 -2.44 -18.71
N LYS A 907 -26.03 -3.40 -18.78
CA LYS A 907 -27.43 -3.20 -19.16
C LYS A 907 -27.68 -2.45 -20.49
N THR A 908 -26.64 -2.17 -21.26
CA THR A 908 -26.76 -1.54 -22.58
C THR A 908 -27.20 -2.59 -23.60
N ARG A 909 -28.18 -2.25 -24.44
CA ARG A 909 -28.55 -3.09 -25.59
C ARG A 909 -27.57 -2.77 -26.73
N ILE A 910 -26.86 -3.78 -27.22
CA ILE A 910 -25.94 -3.64 -28.34
C ILE A 910 -26.48 -4.42 -29.55
N PRO A 911 -26.16 -4.00 -30.78
CA PRO A 911 -26.49 -4.74 -31.99
C PRO A 911 -26.04 -6.21 -31.95
N HIS A 912 -26.71 -7.09 -32.68
CA HIS A 912 -26.41 -8.53 -32.68
C HIS A 912 -25.00 -8.88 -33.20
N ASP A 913 -24.35 -7.99 -33.95
CA ASP A 913 -22.98 -8.14 -34.44
C ASP A 913 -21.91 -7.69 -33.43
N LYS A 914 -22.31 -7.17 -32.26
CA LYS A 914 -21.41 -6.70 -31.20
C LYS A 914 -21.53 -7.57 -29.96
N GLN A 915 -20.43 -7.69 -29.22
CA GLN A 915 -20.36 -8.42 -27.96
C GLN A 915 -19.99 -7.46 -26.82
N LYS A 916 -20.61 -7.65 -25.65
CA LYS A 916 -20.26 -6.91 -24.44
C LYS A 916 -18.89 -7.36 -23.95
N CYS A 917 -18.12 -6.44 -23.38
CA CYS A 917 -16.85 -6.76 -22.73
C CYS A 917 -17.04 -7.70 -21.53
N PHE A 918 -18.17 -7.54 -20.83
CA PHE A 918 -18.61 -8.42 -19.75
C PHE A 918 -20.11 -8.64 -19.90
N LYS A 919 -20.54 -9.90 -20.04
CA LYS A 919 -21.91 -10.25 -20.45
C LYS A 919 -22.90 -10.01 -19.32
N PHE A 920 -22.54 -10.39 -18.10
CA PHE A 920 -23.27 -10.05 -16.90
C PHE A 920 -22.24 -9.62 -15.81
N ILE A 921 -22.41 -8.46 -15.18
CA ILE A 921 -21.66 -8.11 -13.97
C ILE A 921 -22.68 -7.83 -12.89
#